data_AF-E6UB84-F1
#
_entry.id   AF-E6UB84-F1
#
_cell.length_a   1.000
_cell.length_b   1.000
_cell.length_c   1.000
_cell.angle_alpha   90.00
_cell.angle_beta   90.00
_cell.angle_gamma   90.00
#
_symmetry.space_group_name_H-M   'P 1'
#
loop_
_entity.id
_entity.type
_entity.pdbx_description
1 polymer ?
#
loop_
_entity_poly.entity_id
_entity_poly.type
_entity_poly.pdbx_seq_one_letter_code
_entity_poly.pdbx_strand_id
1 'polypeptide(L)'
;MKTTVSKRIISALVSGVLMATPIMSAVTASAAKTLTTSPSHTQEVGWYNDYHHEIWQADTPNSSTMTLHDNDGGFSTQWKCGPNNSRGNFLARRGLYWGLNNPKTYKDYKPFYCDYDCSWYAGSSGNSRICIYGWAQNPLVEYYIIEDWKNWSPAQDGSAQYKGQTTIDGSVYKVYTTSRNSYTIEGNKNFTQYISIRQNLRTKGTISVSEHFKVWESMGMKMGNLYEVAFNVEGWESDGQADVTLNMYEGESGYHPDPEPEESEIEGTLYSATFENGTNYWSGRGSASVASSSSKAYEGSKSLYVSGRTANWNGGEVEVNTSTFKPGNSYSFSAMVNPAESTTVQLSMQYDQNGTTKYTQIAEGSCTAGKWTKLENTNFTIPSGASNVKMYVEAPDSLCDIYVDRAIIADKGYVASGDTPVYNNANVPSNVKMEYNSQYKQMKFTWDAVNGADKYGIAVYLAGKWRVQDSNISGTSYTTPKGLTPGMSYKVAIAARVNGKWDTTAAIDNYVVVTTRSYNNIQYHTPSNTNTNTNTNTNTNTNTNTNTNTNTNTNTNTNTNTNTNTNNGYYVDPNKPMVAISFDDGTAQGYSGQKIIDALYKNGFRATFFYVGNWIGKPDQVRDAYSKGMEIANHTTSHPNLTEIQSYQIRSEYDNCASKLKSIIGAEPSKLMRLPYLASNWQVQQTLNDVPLISCAIDTQDWNGASAYQIENTIKNAANNGSLNGAIVLCHETYDNTATAMENVLPWLKSQGYQVVTISDMFKAKGKTLNGGQVYTRVS
;
A
#
# COMPACT_ATOMS: atom_id res chain seq x y z
N MET A 1 63.81 -74.27 37.23
CA MET A 1 63.73 -72.95 37.90
C MET A 1 64.36 -71.90 37.01
N LYS A 2 63.97 -70.63 37.20
CA LYS A 2 64.23 -69.44 36.35
C LYS A 2 63.32 -69.35 35.11
N THR A 3 62.72 -68.17 34.96
CA THR A 3 61.79 -67.74 33.90
C THR A 3 62.34 -66.48 33.24
N THR A 4 62.07 -66.31 31.95
CA THR A 4 62.57 -65.17 31.17
C THR A 4 61.56 -64.82 30.06
N VAL A 5 61.02 -63.59 30.09
CA VAL A 5 61.06 -62.58 28.98
C VAL A 5 60.42 -62.99 27.61
N SER A 6 59.58 -62.20 26.92
CA SER A 6 59.05 -60.83 27.08
C SER A 6 58.01 -60.46 25.98
N LYS A 7 57.56 -59.18 25.99
CA LYS A 7 56.91 -58.36 24.93
C LYS A 7 55.39 -58.13 25.02
N ARG A 8 55.03 -56.91 25.45
CA ARG A 8 54.02 -56.06 24.80
C ARG A 8 54.53 -54.61 24.81
N ILE A 9 54.49 -53.95 23.65
CA ILE A 9 54.71 -52.51 23.49
C ILE A 9 53.37 -51.90 23.09
N ILE A 10 53.05 -50.72 23.63
CA ILE A 10 51.95 -49.88 23.15
C ILE A 10 52.58 -48.58 22.68
N SER A 11 52.37 -48.23 21.41
CA SER A 11 52.85 -46.97 20.82
C SER A 11 51.88 -46.47 19.76
N ALA A 12 51.54 -45.19 19.91
CA ALA A 12 50.82 -44.21 19.08
C ALA A 12 50.49 -44.46 17.58
N LEU A 13 49.54 -43.62 17.13
CA LEU A 13 49.44 -42.90 15.84
C LEU A 13 48.45 -43.34 14.73
N VAL A 14 47.76 -42.31 14.24
CA VAL A 14 47.17 -42.03 12.90
C VAL A 14 45.73 -42.45 12.57
N SER A 15 45.02 -41.41 12.11
CA SER A 15 43.69 -41.32 11.52
C SER A 15 43.42 -42.21 10.30
N GLY A 16 42.14 -42.51 10.06
CA GLY A 16 41.69 -42.98 8.74
C GLY A 16 40.25 -43.48 8.69
N VAL A 17 39.28 -42.57 8.50
CA VAL A 17 37.97 -42.90 7.91
C VAL A 17 37.59 -41.78 6.95
N LEU A 18 37.34 -42.11 5.68
CA LEU A 18 36.87 -41.17 4.67
C LEU A 18 35.41 -40.78 4.96
N MET A 19 35.09 -39.50 4.85
CA MET A 19 33.73 -39.06 4.52
C MET A 19 33.79 -38.26 3.22
N ALA A 20 32.94 -38.63 2.25
CA ALA A 20 32.82 -37.91 1.00
C ALA A 20 32.18 -36.53 1.25
N THR A 21 32.73 -35.50 0.63
CA THR A 21 32.21 -34.14 0.69
C THR A 21 30.90 -34.00 -0.10
N PRO A 22 29.82 -33.47 0.49
CA PRO A 22 28.82 -32.80 -0.32
C PRO A 22 29.45 -31.50 -0.85
N ILE A 23 29.50 -31.34 -2.17
CA ILE A 23 29.78 -30.05 -2.77
C ILE A 23 28.59 -29.14 -2.45
N MET A 24 28.74 -28.28 -1.45
CA MET A 24 27.87 -27.11 -1.34
C MET A 24 28.13 -26.22 -2.56
N SER A 25 27.23 -26.26 -3.54
CA SER A 25 27.02 -25.09 -4.39
C SER A 25 26.59 -23.95 -3.47
N ALA A 26 27.53 -23.07 -3.14
CA ALA A 26 27.25 -21.89 -2.36
C ALA A 26 26.30 -20.99 -3.18
N VAL A 27 25.01 -21.03 -2.85
CA VAL A 27 24.13 -19.91 -3.16
C VAL A 27 24.55 -18.78 -2.24
N THR A 28 25.37 -17.87 -2.75
CA THR A 28 25.71 -16.63 -2.04
C THR A 28 24.47 -15.77 -1.96
N ALA A 29 23.71 -15.92 -0.88
CA ALA A 29 22.92 -14.81 -0.37
C ALA A 29 23.91 -13.68 -0.05
N SER A 30 23.84 -12.57 -0.78
CA SER A 30 24.53 -11.36 -0.38
C SER A 30 23.95 -10.94 0.97
N ALA A 31 24.82 -10.71 1.95
CA ALA A 31 24.41 -10.19 3.24
C ALA A 31 24.63 -8.67 3.23
N ALA A 32 23.61 -7.91 3.61
CA ALA A 32 23.69 -6.46 3.76
C ALA A 32 24.92 -6.08 4.61
N LYS A 33 25.75 -5.17 4.11
CA LYS A 33 27.06 -4.88 4.73
C LYS A 33 26.86 -4.03 6.00
N THR A 34 27.00 -4.64 7.17
CA THR A 34 27.05 -3.92 8.45
C THR A 34 28.48 -3.55 8.84
N LEU A 35 28.70 -2.26 9.07
CA LEU A 35 29.91 -1.64 9.60
C LEU A 35 29.76 -1.46 11.10
N THR A 36 30.85 -1.56 11.86
CA THR A 36 30.84 -1.38 13.32
C THR A 36 32.07 -0.59 13.75
N THR A 37 31.88 0.50 14.49
CA THR A 37 33.00 1.30 15.01
C THR A 37 33.68 0.58 16.16
N SER A 38 35.00 0.71 16.25
CA SER A 38 35.73 0.41 17.47
C SER A 38 35.57 1.56 18.48
N PRO A 39 35.70 1.28 19.79
CA PRO A 39 35.81 2.31 20.81
C PRO A 39 36.91 3.35 20.54
N SER A 40 36.76 4.50 21.18
CA SER A 40 37.61 5.70 21.11
C SER A 40 37.61 6.41 19.76
N HIS A 41 38.04 5.77 18.68
CA HIS A 41 38.04 6.39 17.36
C HIS A 41 37.93 5.34 16.24
N THR A 42 37.13 5.62 15.23
CA THR A 42 37.06 4.82 13.99
C THR A 42 36.58 5.68 12.84
N GLN A 43 37.16 5.45 11.66
CA GLN A 43 36.62 5.89 10.38
C GLN A 43 36.65 4.66 9.45
N GLU A 44 35.51 4.25 8.93
CA GLU A 44 35.44 3.32 7.79
C GLU A 44 34.76 4.05 6.63
N VAL A 45 35.43 4.07 5.48
CA VAL A 45 34.97 4.64 4.22
C VAL A 45 34.95 3.57 3.13
N GLY A 46 34.06 3.71 2.15
CA GLY A 46 34.02 2.78 1.04
C GLY A 46 32.92 3.07 0.02
N TRP A 47 32.75 2.15 -0.92
CA TRP A 47 31.69 2.18 -1.92
C TRP A 47 30.73 1.01 -1.72
N TYR A 48 29.44 1.27 -1.91
CA TYR A 48 28.40 0.24 -1.91
C TYR A 48 27.25 0.70 -2.80
N ASN A 49 26.90 -0.11 -3.80
CA ASN A 49 25.86 0.14 -4.80
C ASN A 49 25.85 1.62 -5.25
N ASP A 50 26.90 2.00 -5.99
CA ASP A 50 27.18 3.31 -6.60
C ASP A 50 27.31 4.53 -5.66
N TYR A 51 27.06 4.39 -4.36
CA TYR A 51 27.25 5.45 -3.37
C TYR A 51 28.51 5.26 -2.53
N HIS A 52 29.19 6.36 -2.25
CA HIS A 52 30.22 6.42 -1.21
C HIS A 52 29.56 6.43 0.16
N HIS A 53 30.11 5.68 1.13
CA HIS A 53 29.65 5.65 2.51
C HIS A 53 30.80 5.97 3.47
N GLU A 54 30.46 6.61 4.59
CA GLU A 54 31.35 6.77 5.73
C GLU A 54 30.59 6.54 7.05
N ILE A 55 31.17 5.72 7.92
CA ILE A 55 30.88 5.72 9.35
C ILE A 55 32.11 6.25 10.11
N TRP A 56 31.90 7.29 10.91
CA TRP A 56 32.95 7.96 11.66
C TRP A 56 32.52 8.14 13.12
N GLN A 57 33.45 7.90 14.04
CA GLN A 57 33.23 8.07 15.47
C GLN A 57 34.51 8.55 16.18
N ALA A 58 34.36 9.41 17.18
CA ALA A 58 35.40 9.78 18.13
C ALA A 58 34.87 9.89 19.58
N ASP A 59 35.78 9.91 20.56
CA ASP A 59 35.57 10.34 21.95
C ASP A 59 34.48 9.60 22.77
N THR A 60 34.16 8.36 22.38
CA THR A 60 33.25 7.45 23.12
C THR A 60 33.90 6.09 23.40
N PRO A 61 33.70 5.48 24.58
CA PRO A 61 34.15 4.11 24.86
C PRO A 61 33.27 3.03 24.21
N ASN A 62 32.18 3.40 23.53
CA ASN A 62 31.21 2.47 22.96
C ASN A 62 31.42 2.24 21.45
N SER A 63 30.76 1.21 20.93
CA SER A 63 30.63 0.94 19.49
C SER A 63 29.26 1.36 18.96
N SER A 64 29.26 1.84 17.72
CA SER A 64 28.11 2.24 16.91
C SER A 64 28.11 1.43 15.61
N THR A 65 26.99 1.37 14.89
CA THR A 65 26.83 0.58 13.66
C THR A 65 26.23 1.38 12.50
N MET A 66 26.52 0.94 11.28
CA MET A 66 25.86 1.40 10.05
C MET A 66 25.64 0.19 9.16
N THR A 67 24.40 -0.11 8.77
CA THR A 67 24.07 -1.18 7.82
C THR A 67 23.68 -0.57 6.49
N LEU A 68 24.46 -0.89 5.45
CA LEU A 68 24.22 -0.42 4.10
C LEU A 68 23.12 -1.25 3.46
N HIS A 69 22.17 -0.60 2.81
CA HIS A 69 21.05 -1.26 2.16
C HIS A 69 21.43 -1.74 0.74
N ASP A 70 20.96 -2.94 0.39
CA ASP A 70 21.26 -3.60 -0.89
C ASP A 70 20.44 -3.05 -2.06
N ASN A 71 19.28 -2.43 -1.78
CA ASN A 71 18.28 -2.10 -2.81
C ASN A 71 18.22 -0.59 -3.17
N ASP A 72 18.86 0.28 -2.38
CA ASP A 72 18.83 1.73 -2.54
C ASP A 72 20.15 2.39 -2.07
N GLY A 73 20.20 3.73 -2.09
CA GLY A 73 21.29 4.51 -1.50
C GLY A 73 21.21 4.62 0.03
N GLY A 74 20.25 3.95 0.66
CA GLY A 74 19.89 4.06 2.06
C GLY A 74 20.83 3.37 3.03
N PHE A 75 20.62 3.64 4.31
CA PHE A 75 21.34 2.97 5.39
C PHE A 75 20.59 3.10 6.70
N SER A 76 20.72 2.08 7.55
CA SER A 76 20.35 2.16 8.95
C SER A 76 21.59 2.37 9.81
N THR A 77 21.44 3.01 10.97
CA THR A 77 22.52 3.26 11.92
C THR A 77 22.00 3.27 13.35
N GLN A 78 22.83 2.81 14.29
CA GLN A 78 22.62 2.98 15.72
C GLN A 78 23.91 3.52 16.33
N TRP A 79 23.84 4.66 17.03
CA TRP A 79 25.00 5.29 17.65
C TRP A 79 24.92 5.38 19.16
N LYS A 80 26.10 5.29 19.81
CA LYS A 80 26.26 5.22 21.27
C LYS A 80 27.27 6.23 21.81
N CYS A 81 27.01 7.51 21.62
CA CYS A 81 27.91 8.61 22.02
C CYS A 81 27.45 9.36 23.29
N GLY A 82 26.42 8.90 23.98
CA GLY A 82 25.92 9.46 25.23
C GLY A 82 25.29 8.40 26.16
N PRO A 83 24.40 8.86 27.05
CA PRO A 83 24.78 9.78 28.11
C PRO A 83 25.65 9.06 29.18
N ASN A 84 26.93 9.42 29.34
CA ASN A 84 27.82 8.92 30.42
C ASN A 84 29.19 9.65 30.47
N ASN A 85 29.21 10.99 30.47
CA ASN A 85 30.44 11.82 30.34
C ASN A 85 31.30 11.53 29.08
N SER A 86 30.78 10.79 28.09
CA SER A 86 31.42 10.70 26.76
C SER A 86 31.28 12.06 26.08
N ARG A 87 32.38 12.52 25.45
CA ARG A 87 32.37 13.67 24.53
C ARG A 87 32.12 13.23 23.09
N GLY A 88 31.43 12.10 22.95
CA GLY A 88 31.42 11.29 21.74
C GLY A 88 30.84 12.05 20.56
N ASN A 89 31.45 11.89 19.39
CA ASN A 89 30.94 12.46 18.15
C ASN A 89 30.80 11.34 17.12
N PHE A 90 29.69 11.35 16.38
CA PHE A 90 29.30 10.30 15.45
C PHE A 90 28.73 10.89 14.17
N LEU A 91 29.16 10.33 13.03
CA LEU A 91 28.58 10.58 11.71
C LEU A 91 28.38 9.25 10.98
N ALA A 92 27.20 9.01 10.43
CA ALA A 92 26.97 7.99 9.40
C ALA A 92 26.35 8.67 8.18
N ARG A 93 27.01 8.52 7.02
CA ARG A 93 26.61 9.21 5.79
C ARG A 93 26.82 8.39 4.53
N ARG A 94 25.95 8.61 3.53
CA ARG A 94 25.99 7.96 2.21
C ARG A 94 25.62 8.98 1.12
N GLY A 95 26.32 8.97 -0.02
CA GLY A 95 26.12 9.97 -1.07
C GLY A 95 27.18 10.02 -2.17
N LEU A 96 27.28 11.19 -2.80
CA LEU A 96 28.19 11.49 -3.90
C LEU A 96 29.56 11.94 -3.37
N TYR A 97 30.62 11.48 -4.01
CA TYR A 97 32.00 11.73 -3.56
C TYR A 97 32.94 11.92 -4.75
N TRP A 98 33.78 12.95 -4.67
CA TRP A 98 34.84 13.26 -5.64
C TRP A 98 36.24 13.30 -5.00
N GLY A 99 36.31 13.53 -3.68
CA GLY A 99 37.55 13.50 -2.93
C GLY A 99 38.44 14.73 -3.13
N LEU A 100 39.68 14.64 -2.63
CA LEU A 100 40.63 15.76 -2.63
C LEU A 100 41.06 16.17 -4.04
N ASN A 101 41.14 17.47 -4.25
CA ASN A 101 41.59 18.13 -5.49
C ASN A 101 40.63 17.96 -6.68
N ASN A 102 39.33 17.72 -6.44
CA ASN A 102 38.33 17.89 -7.48
C ASN A 102 38.46 19.32 -8.08
N PRO A 103 38.60 19.49 -9.40
CA PRO A 103 38.66 20.82 -10.02
C PRO A 103 37.28 21.49 -10.16
N LYS A 104 36.18 20.76 -9.95
CA LYS A 104 34.82 21.21 -10.24
C LYS A 104 34.09 21.82 -9.05
N THR A 105 33.41 22.93 -9.29
CA THR A 105 32.40 23.53 -8.41
C THR A 105 31.04 22.87 -8.64
N TYR A 106 30.06 23.14 -7.77
CA TYR A 106 28.68 22.65 -7.96
C TYR A 106 27.99 23.13 -9.26
N LYS A 107 28.56 24.14 -9.94
CA LYS A 107 28.06 24.68 -11.22
C LYS A 107 28.55 23.88 -12.44
N ASP A 108 29.56 23.03 -12.25
CA ASP A 108 30.15 22.18 -13.29
C ASP A 108 29.50 20.77 -13.36
N TYR A 109 28.39 20.61 -12.63
CA TYR A 109 27.52 19.46 -12.54
C TYR A 109 26.07 19.88 -12.81
N LYS A 110 25.20 18.91 -13.02
CA LYS A 110 23.76 19.15 -12.94
C LYS A 110 23.34 19.45 -11.50
N PRO A 111 22.27 20.24 -11.26
CA PRO A 111 21.66 20.39 -9.95
C PRO A 111 21.49 19.09 -9.17
N PHE A 112 21.93 19.08 -7.92
CA PHE A 112 21.84 17.92 -7.02
C PHE A 112 20.53 17.95 -6.24
N TYR A 113 19.92 16.78 -6.12
CA TYR A 113 18.71 16.52 -5.35
C TYR A 113 18.91 15.29 -4.47
N CYS A 114 18.17 15.25 -3.37
CA CYS A 114 18.15 14.13 -2.44
C CYS A 114 16.70 13.85 -2.03
N ASP A 115 16.14 12.75 -2.52
CA ASP A 115 14.89 12.19 -2.00
C ASP A 115 15.25 11.30 -0.82
N TYR A 116 14.65 11.55 0.34
CA TYR A 116 14.90 10.75 1.54
C TYR A 116 13.60 10.46 2.30
N ASP A 117 13.57 9.31 2.98
CA ASP A 117 12.66 9.05 4.10
C ASP A 117 13.51 8.51 5.25
N CYS A 118 13.38 9.10 6.42
CA CYS A 118 14.23 8.85 7.58
C CYS A 118 13.40 8.63 8.85
N SER A 119 13.25 7.37 9.23
CA SER A 119 12.71 7.01 10.54
C SER A 119 13.83 7.13 11.58
N TRP A 120 13.78 8.12 12.46
CA TRP A 120 14.89 8.38 13.39
C TRP A 120 14.47 8.79 14.79
N TYR A 121 15.35 8.47 15.75
CA TYR A 121 15.23 8.80 17.17
C TYR A 121 16.60 9.17 17.72
N ALA A 122 16.63 10.17 18.61
CA ALA A 122 17.78 10.50 19.43
C ALA A 122 17.37 10.69 20.89
N GLY A 123 18.27 10.34 21.80
CA GLY A 123 18.10 10.54 23.24
C GLY A 123 18.08 12.01 23.66
N SER A 124 17.67 12.25 24.91
CA SER A 124 17.52 13.59 25.52
C SER A 124 18.84 14.25 25.96
N SER A 125 19.97 13.89 25.37
CA SER A 125 21.31 14.40 25.72
C SER A 125 22.11 14.70 24.46
N GLY A 126 23.09 15.60 24.56
CA GLY A 126 23.88 16.04 23.41
C GLY A 126 23.05 16.77 22.35
N ASN A 127 23.47 16.75 21.09
CA ASN A 127 22.56 16.97 19.95
C ASN A 127 22.61 15.81 18.96
N SER A 128 21.62 15.81 18.08
CA SER A 128 21.60 14.96 16.89
C SER A 128 20.87 15.66 15.77
N ARG A 129 21.18 15.33 14.52
CA ARG A 129 20.54 15.92 13.34
C ARG A 129 20.54 14.97 12.15
N ILE A 130 19.58 15.18 11.26
CA ILE A 130 19.56 14.63 9.90
C ILE A 130 19.68 15.77 8.90
N CYS A 131 20.59 15.63 7.94
CA CYS A 131 20.97 16.71 7.05
C CYS A 131 21.66 16.22 5.77
N ILE A 132 21.71 17.08 4.76
CA ILE A 132 22.80 17.02 3.78
C ILE A 132 24.05 17.60 4.43
N TYR A 133 25.17 16.91 4.26
CA TYR A 133 26.49 17.26 4.73
C TYR A 133 27.50 17.20 3.58
N GLY A 134 28.56 17.99 3.69
CA GLY A 134 29.77 17.73 2.93
C GLY A 134 30.81 18.83 3.05
N TRP A 135 31.83 18.72 2.20
CA TRP A 135 32.93 19.67 2.11
C TRP A 135 33.09 20.23 0.71
N ALA A 136 33.66 21.42 0.63
CA ALA A 136 34.20 22.03 -0.57
C ALA A 136 35.59 22.62 -0.31
N GLN A 137 36.44 22.71 -1.33
CA GLN A 137 37.82 23.20 -1.28
C GLN A 137 37.97 24.51 -2.08
N ASN A 138 38.88 25.39 -1.66
CA ASN A 138 39.20 26.66 -2.35
C ASN A 138 37.98 27.58 -2.65
N PRO A 139 37.24 28.08 -1.64
CA PRO A 139 37.57 28.07 -0.21
C PRO A 139 37.22 26.75 0.49
N LEU A 140 37.94 26.45 1.58
CA LEU A 140 37.62 25.30 2.43
C LEU A 140 36.36 25.60 3.26
N VAL A 141 35.29 24.87 2.95
CA VAL A 141 33.96 25.02 3.53
C VAL A 141 33.46 23.65 3.96
N GLU A 142 32.98 23.53 5.19
CA GLU A 142 32.10 22.45 5.63
C GLU A 142 30.66 22.97 5.52
N TYR A 143 29.69 22.15 5.13
CA TYR A 143 28.32 22.65 4.96
C TYR A 143 27.24 21.67 5.39
N TYR A 144 26.09 22.25 5.76
CA TYR A 144 24.94 21.55 6.33
C TYR A 144 23.62 22.11 5.77
N ILE A 145 22.71 21.23 5.35
CA ILE A 145 21.30 21.55 5.10
C ILE A 145 20.47 20.67 6.05
N ILE A 146 20.02 21.25 7.16
CA ILE A 146 19.44 20.54 8.30
C ILE A 146 17.91 20.52 8.19
N GLU A 147 17.35 19.31 8.08
CA GLU A 147 15.91 19.07 7.93
C GLU A 147 15.19 18.83 9.26
N ASP A 148 15.84 18.12 10.19
CA ASP A 148 15.38 17.88 11.56
C ASP A 148 16.58 17.72 12.50
N TRP A 149 16.41 18.10 13.77
CA TRP A 149 17.42 18.09 14.82
C TRP A 149 16.77 17.90 16.19
N LYS A 150 17.52 17.38 17.16
CA LYS A 150 17.08 17.20 18.56
C LYS A 150 17.98 17.96 19.54
N ASN A 151 17.39 18.35 20.66
CA ASN A 151 18.00 19.00 21.82
C ASN A 151 18.54 20.43 21.57
N TRP A 152 19.50 20.62 20.65
CA TRP A 152 19.98 21.96 20.25
C TRP A 152 20.47 22.01 18.80
N SER A 153 20.31 23.17 18.17
CA SER A 153 20.66 23.44 16.76
C SER A 153 21.90 24.34 16.64
N PRO A 154 22.68 24.26 15.54
CA PRO A 154 23.86 25.12 15.35
C PRO A 154 23.61 26.63 15.44
N ALA A 155 22.36 27.09 15.23
CA ALA A 155 21.98 28.50 15.44
C ALA A 155 22.11 28.99 16.90
N GLN A 156 22.27 28.08 17.86
CA GLN A 156 22.43 28.38 19.28
C GLN A 156 23.90 28.42 19.72
N ASP A 157 24.86 28.08 18.84
CA ASP A 157 26.29 28.30 19.08
C ASP A 157 26.59 29.81 19.02
N GLY A 158 27.25 30.34 20.05
CA GLY A 158 27.55 31.78 20.16
C GLY A 158 28.50 32.32 19.07
N SER A 159 29.13 31.45 18.29
CA SER A 159 29.93 31.82 17.11
C SER A 159 29.12 31.88 15.80
N ALA A 160 27.88 31.37 15.78
CA ALA A 160 27.03 31.36 14.60
C ALA A 160 26.54 32.77 14.22
N GLN A 161 26.84 33.19 12.99
CA GLN A 161 26.42 34.47 12.42
C GLN A 161 25.20 34.24 11.53
N TYR A 162 24.06 34.86 11.85
CA TYR A 162 22.88 34.83 10.99
C TYR A 162 23.12 35.64 9.71
N LYS A 163 22.78 35.04 8.56
CA LYS A 163 23.07 35.58 7.22
C LYS A 163 21.81 36.01 6.46
N GLY A 164 20.67 35.43 6.80
CA GLY A 164 19.38 35.70 6.15
C GLY A 164 18.49 34.46 6.18
N GLN A 165 17.41 34.49 5.41
CA GLN A 165 16.54 33.33 5.22
C GLN A 165 16.13 33.22 3.75
N THR A 166 15.73 32.02 3.34
CA THR A 166 15.17 31.71 2.03
C THR A 166 13.97 30.79 2.18
N THR A 167 13.17 30.62 1.13
CA THR A 167 12.15 29.57 1.05
C THR A 167 12.56 28.59 -0.04
N ILE A 168 12.75 27.32 0.33
CA ILE A 168 13.11 26.19 -0.55
C ILE A 168 12.28 24.99 -0.08
N ASP A 169 11.88 24.09 -0.98
CA ASP A 169 11.16 22.83 -0.69
C ASP A 169 10.02 22.98 0.34
N GLY A 170 9.15 23.97 0.16
CA GLY A 170 7.99 24.22 1.03
C GLY A 170 8.29 24.71 2.46
N SER A 171 9.51 25.13 2.79
CA SER A 171 9.83 25.72 4.10
C SER A 171 10.75 26.93 4.00
N VAL A 172 10.60 27.84 4.98
CA VAL A 172 11.65 28.79 5.30
C VAL A 172 12.87 28.01 5.83
N TYR A 173 14.06 28.40 5.38
CA TYR A 173 15.35 28.03 5.95
C TYR A 173 16.04 29.28 6.46
N LYS A 174 16.48 29.24 7.73
CA LYS A 174 17.38 30.27 8.26
C LYS A 174 18.83 29.89 7.94
N VAL A 175 19.57 30.83 7.39
CA VAL A 175 20.94 30.65 6.91
C VAL A 175 21.92 31.27 7.91
N TYR A 176 22.94 30.50 8.26
CA TYR A 176 24.00 30.88 9.19
C TYR A 176 25.38 30.57 8.61
N THR A 177 26.40 31.22 9.16
CA THR A 177 27.80 30.84 8.95
C THR A 177 28.59 30.90 10.25
N THR A 178 29.56 30.01 10.41
CA THR A 178 30.36 29.87 11.63
C THR A 178 31.83 29.65 11.28
N SER A 179 32.75 30.37 11.93
CA SER A 179 34.18 30.13 11.78
C SER A 179 34.65 29.04 12.75
N ARG A 180 35.42 28.06 12.26
CA ARG A 180 35.90 26.91 13.05
C ARG A 180 37.41 26.71 12.88
N ASN A 181 38.03 26.07 13.88
CA ASN A 181 39.40 25.58 13.83
C ASN A 181 39.41 24.17 14.43
N SER A 182 39.54 23.15 13.58
CA SER A 182 39.41 21.73 13.97
C SER A 182 40.02 20.83 12.89
N TYR A 183 39.86 19.52 13.03
CA TYR A 183 40.05 18.54 11.98
C TYR A 183 39.21 18.90 10.73
N THR A 184 39.80 18.71 9.54
CA THR A 184 39.15 18.91 8.24
C THR A 184 39.64 17.84 7.27
N ILE A 185 38.99 17.71 6.10
CA ILE A 185 39.45 16.88 4.98
C ILE A 185 40.89 17.21 4.49
N GLU A 186 41.42 18.38 4.82
CA GLU A 186 42.78 18.82 4.48
C GLU A 186 43.71 18.97 5.71
N GLY A 187 43.37 18.31 6.83
CA GLY A 187 44.08 18.43 8.11
C GLY A 187 43.69 19.67 8.93
N ASN A 188 44.26 19.80 10.14
CA ASN A 188 43.82 20.81 11.11
C ASN A 188 44.12 22.24 10.63
N LYS A 189 43.07 23.04 10.40
CA LYS A 189 43.18 24.45 10.02
C LYS A 189 41.88 25.21 10.30
N ASN A 190 41.91 26.52 10.05
CA ASN A 190 40.72 27.36 10.07
C ASN A 190 39.86 27.09 8.82
N PHE A 191 38.55 26.96 8.99
CA PHE A 191 37.57 26.81 7.92
C PHE A 191 36.25 27.49 8.30
N THR A 192 35.32 27.55 7.35
CA THR A 192 33.99 28.14 7.57
C THR A 192 32.91 27.08 7.39
N GLN A 193 31.93 27.07 8.28
CA GLN A 193 30.70 26.29 8.14
C GLN A 193 29.61 27.14 7.46
N TYR A 194 28.90 26.57 6.48
CA TYR A 194 27.67 27.12 5.89
C TYR A 194 26.47 26.27 6.29
N ILE A 195 25.42 26.88 6.84
CA ILE A 195 24.34 26.13 7.49
C ILE A 195 22.99 26.68 7.05
N SER A 196 22.16 25.85 6.43
CA SER A 196 20.72 26.09 6.26
C SER A 196 19.96 25.27 7.31
N ILE A 197 19.06 25.89 8.06
CA ILE A 197 18.23 25.22 9.08
C ILE A 197 16.76 25.38 8.73
N ARG A 198 16.10 24.27 8.40
CA ARG A 198 14.67 24.22 8.09
C ARG A 198 13.87 24.70 9.30
N GLN A 199 12.80 25.47 9.09
CA GLN A 199 11.93 25.96 10.17
C GLN A 199 10.73 25.03 10.39
N ASN A 200 10.14 24.51 9.32
CA ASN A 200 9.15 23.43 9.38
C ASN A 200 9.87 22.08 9.28
N LEU A 201 10.38 21.58 10.40
CA LEU A 201 11.20 20.36 10.46
C LEU A 201 10.45 19.16 9.86
N ARG A 202 11.16 18.31 9.11
CA ARG A 202 10.60 17.12 8.47
C ARG A 202 11.60 15.97 8.41
N THR A 203 11.08 14.75 8.34
CA THR A 203 11.89 13.52 8.28
C THR A 203 11.79 12.78 6.95
N LYS A 204 11.03 13.30 5.98
CA LYS A 204 10.96 12.77 4.60
C LYS A 204 10.73 13.88 3.57
N GLY A 205 11.11 13.63 2.32
CA GLY A 205 10.85 14.48 1.14
C GLY A 205 12.10 14.73 0.28
N THR A 206 11.98 15.62 -0.70
CA THR A 206 13.10 16.03 -1.57
C THR A 206 13.82 17.26 -1.02
N ILE A 207 15.16 17.24 -1.02
CA ILE A 207 16.05 18.37 -0.70
C ILE A 207 16.71 18.88 -1.99
N SER A 208 16.43 20.12 -2.37
CA SER A 208 17.00 20.81 -3.55
C SER A 208 18.41 21.36 -3.23
N VAL A 209 19.38 20.47 -3.04
CA VAL A 209 20.75 20.78 -2.54
C VAL A 209 21.40 21.94 -3.30
N SER A 210 21.35 21.93 -4.64
CA SER A 210 21.98 23.00 -5.44
C SER A 210 21.30 24.38 -5.33
N GLU A 211 20.04 24.46 -4.88
CA GLU A 211 19.40 25.75 -4.59
C GLU A 211 19.95 26.38 -3.30
N HIS A 212 20.24 25.58 -2.28
CA HIS A 212 20.93 26.07 -1.08
C HIS A 212 22.31 26.63 -1.42
N PHE A 213 23.08 25.96 -2.29
CA PHE A 213 24.38 26.47 -2.75
C PHE A 213 24.27 27.82 -3.47
N LYS A 214 23.27 28.01 -4.34
CA LYS A 214 23.00 29.30 -5.00
C LYS A 214 22.60 30.39 -4.00
N VAL A 215 21.77 30.07 -3.01
CA VAL A 215 21.36 31.02 -1.96
C VAL A 215 22.54 31.43 -1.09
N TRP A 216 23.42 30.50 -0.72
CA TRP A 216 24.63 30.82 0.03
C TRP A 216 25.51 31.79 -0.74
N GLU A 217 25.79 31.53 -2.02
CA GLU A 217 26.56 32.45 -2.85
C GLU A 217 25.90 33.84 -2.98
N SER A 218 24.57 33.92 -3.11
CA SER A 218 23.84 35.20 -3.15
C SER A 218 23.91 35.98 -1.84
N MET A 219 24.13 35.30 -0.70
CA MET A 219 24.41 35.89 0.61
C MET A 219 25.92 36.16 0.87
N GLY A 220 26.76 36.02 -0.17
CA GLY A 220 28.21 36.23 -0.12
C GLY A 220 29.00 35.05 0.47
N MET A 221 28.38 33.89 0.64
CA MET A 221 28.98 32.66 1.16
C MET A 221 29.45 31.81 -0.04
N LYS A 222 30.65 32.13 -0.55
CA LYS A 222 31.20 31.51 -1.77
C LYS A 222 31.46 30.01 -1.59
N MET A 223 30.81 29.17 -2.40
CA MET A 223 31.13 27.74 -2.48
C MET A 223 32.48 27.48 -3.17
N GLY A 224 33.16 26.41 -2.75
CA GLY A 224 34.37 25.90 -3.37
C GLY A 224 34.12 24.78 -4.38
N ASN A 225 35.18 24.08 -4.74
CA ASN A 225 35.15 22.84 -5.51
C ASN A 225 34.63 21.69 -4.63
N LEU A 226 33.71 20.86 -5.10
CA LEU A 226 33.03 19.86 -4.25
C LEU A 226 33.94 18.68 -3.88
N TYR A 227 33.98 18.31 -2.61
CA TYR A 227 34.65 17.10 -2.12
C TYR A 227 33.65 15.94 -1.98
N GLU A 228 32.51 16.18 -1.34
CA GLU A 228 31.39 15.24 -1.17
C GLU A 228 30.05 16.01 -1.11
N VAL A 229 28.94 15.32 -1.40
CA VAL A 229 27.55 15.70 -1.10
C VAL A 229 26.85 14.45 -0.57
N ALA A 230 26.54 14.36 0.72
CA ALA A 230 26.00 13.15 1.34
C ALA A 230 24.82 13.42 2.28
N PHE A 231 23.86 12.49 2.35
CA PHE A 231 22.88 12.50 3.43
C PHE A 231 23.54 11.91 4.69
N ASN A 232 23.37 12.57 5.82
CA ASN A 232 24.16 12.37 7.02
C ASN A 232 23.29 12.39 8.28
N VAL A 233 23.50 11.37 9.12
CA VAL A 233 22.99 11.28 10.48
C VAL A 233 24.16 11.57 11.42
N GLU A 234 24.06 12.65 12.19
CA GLU A 234 25.12 13.10 13.11
C GLU A 234 24.61 13.13 14.55
N GLY A 235 25.46 12.73 15.49
CA GLY A 235 25.18 12.74 16.92
C GLY A 235 26.41 13.13 17.74
N TRP A 236 26.30 14.19 18.53
CA TRP A 236 27.32 14.62 19.48
C TRP A 236 26.80 14.52 20.91
N GLU A 237 27.52 13.86 21.81
CA GLU A 237 27.16 13.54 23.21
C GLU A 237 25.77 12.87 23.37
N SER A 238 25.33 12.15 22.32
CA SER A 238 23.99 11.59 22.18
C SER A 238 24.02 10.10 21.81
N ASP A 239 22.93 9.41 22.11
CA ASP A 239 22.61 8.08 21.60
C ASP A 239 21.42 8.17 20.65
N GLY A 240 21.29 7.22 19.72
CA GLY A 240 20.12 7.14 18.88
C GLY A 240 20.20 6.08 17.81
N GLN A 241 19.22 6.12 16.92
CA GLN A 241 19.15 5.29 15.73
C GLN A 241 18.41 6.00 14.61
N ALA A 242 18.76 5.68 13.37
CA ALA A 242 18.07 6.13 12.18
C ALA A 242 18.00 4.99 11.17
N ASP A 243 16.93 4.95 10.39
CA ASP A 243 16.76 4.12 9.22
C ASP A 243 16.43 5.05 8.05
N VAL A 244 17.24 5.02 7.00
CA VAL A 244 17.22 6.00 5.90
C VAL A 244 17.04 5.26 4.58
N THR A 245 15.96 5.56 3.86
CA THR A 245 15.89 5.36 2.41
C THR A 245 16.39 6.63 1.73
N LEU A 246 17.23 6.47 0.71
CA LEU A 246 17.92 7.57 0.03
C LEU A 246 18.03 7.32 -1.48
N ASN A 247 17.68 8.33 -2.26
CA ASN A 247 18.02 8.47 -3.67
C ASN A 247 18.61 9.87 -3.91
N MET A 248 19.88 9.96 -4.32
CA MET A 248 20.55 11.22 -4.60
C MET A 248 21.13 11.26 -6.01
N TYR A 249 20.76 12.28 -6.78
CA TYR A 249 20.92 12.32 -8.23
C TYR A 249 21.13 13.74 -8.77
N GLU A 250 21.50 13.78 -10.06
CA GLU A 250 21.81 14.97 -10.84
C GLU A 250 20.68 15.26 -11.87
N GLY A 251 19.90 16.33 -11.67
CA GLY A 251 18.72 16.71 -12.47
C GLY A 251 18.86 18.05 -13.25
N GLU A 252 17.84 18.47 -14.01
CA GLU A 252 17.90 19.72 -14.78
C GLU A 252 17.50 20.97 -13.96
N SER A 253 18.04 22.14 -14.29
CA SER A 253 17.77 23.36 -13.54
C SER A 253 16.33 23.85 -13.72
N GLY A 254 15.59 23.98 -12.62
CA GLY A 254 14.16 24.30 -12.63
C GLY A 254 13.25 23.06 -12.74
N TYR A 255 13.84 21.86 -12.84
CA TYR A 255 13.14 20.62 -12.54
C TYR A 255 13.06 20.48 -11.02
N HIS A 256 11.91 20.81 -10.44
CA HIS A 256 11.54 20.24 -9.15
C HIS A 256 10.76 18.96 -9.43
N PRO A 257 11.30 17.77 -9.11
CA PRO A 257 10.48 16.82 -8.41
C PRO A 257 10.28 17.44 -7.01
N ASP A 258 9.28 18.33 -6.93
CA ASP A 258 8.45 18.37 -5.74
C ASP A 258 8.02 16.91 -5.52
N PRO A 259 8.11 16.34 -4.29
CA PRO A 259 7.94 14.90 -4.10
C PRO A 259 6.70 14.46 -4.85
N GLU A 260 6.88 13.50 -5.78
CA GLU A 260 5.85 13.03 -6.70
C GLU A 260 4.55 12.91 -5.90
N PRO A 261 3.52 13.72 -6.21
CA PRO A 261 2.46 14.01 -5.27
C PRO A 261 1.89 12.67 -4.83
N GLU A 262 1.97 12.37 -3.52
CA GLU A 262 1.66 11.04 -2.95
C GLU A 262 0.49 10.46 -3.72
N GLU A 263 0.76 9.36 -4.46
CA GLU A 263 -0.12 8.90 -5.55
C GLU A 263 -1.54 8.98 -5.08
N SER A 264 -2.35 9.78 -5.79
CA SER A 264 -3.69 10.16 -5.38
C SER A 264 -4.42 8.96 -4.78
N GLU A 265 -4.56 8.96 -3.45
CA GLU A 265 -5.19 7.92 -2.63
C GLU A 265 -6.58 7.51 -3.17
N ILE A 266 -7.15 8.37 -4.02
CA ILE A 266 -8.40 8.19 -4.75
C ILE A 266 -8.08 8.00 -6.25
N GLU A 267 -8.43 6.83 -6.78
CA GLU A 267 -8.24 6.48 -8.19
C GLU A 267 -8.91 7.50 -9.13
N GLY A 268 -8.19 7.92 -10.18
CA GLY A 268 -8.68 8.86 -11.20
C GLY A 268 -8.60 10.34 -10.83
N THR A 269 -7.89 10.73 -9.76
CA THR A 269 -7.58 12.13 -9.46
C THR A 269 -6.10 12.46 -9.60
N LEU A 270 -5.78 13.74 -9.75
CA LEU A 270 -4.42 14.27 -9.94
C LEU A 270 -3.77 14.72 -8.62
N TYR A 271 -4.58 14.90 -7.58
CA TYR A 271 -4.19 15.18 -6.20
C TYR A 271 -5.38 14.83 -5.31
N SER A 272 -5.14 14.12 -4.21
CA SER A 272 -6.15 13.90 -3.18
C SER A 272 -5.57 13.98 -1.77
N ALA A 273 -6.37 14.43 -0.81
CA ALA A 273 -6.08 14.34 0.61
C ALA A 273 -7.27 13.72 1.37
N THR A 274 -7.02 12.56 1.98
CA THR A 274 -7.92 11.85 2.91
C THR A 274 -7.60 12.15 4.38
N PHE A 275 -6.40 12.67 4.66
CA PHE A 275 -5.89 12.97 6.00
C PHE A 275 -5.68 11.75 6.91
N GLU A 276 -5.69 10.53 6.35
CA GLU A 276 -5.32 9.30 7.07
C GLU A 276 -3.87 9.34 7.55
N ASN A 277 -2.96 9.88 6.74
CA ASN A 277 -1.52 9.89 6.99
C ASN A 277 -0.97 11.26 7.43
N GLY A 278 -1.82 12.10 8.04
CA GLY A 278 -1.44 13.42 8.55
C GLY A 278 -2.27 14.52 7.93
N THR A 279 -1.66 15.64 7.56
CA THR A 279 -2.38 16.78 6.95
C THR A 279 -2.28 16.81 5.41
N ASN A 280 -1.63 15.84 4.75
CA ASN A 280 -1.36 15.84 3.29
C ASN A 280 -0.89 17.23 2.79
N TYR A 281 0.08 17.81 3.50
CA TYR A 281 0.66 19.15 3.27
C TYR A 281 -0.27 20.35 3.49
N TRP A 282 -1.50 20.15 3.96
CA TRP A 282 -2.36 21.26 4.40
C TRP A 282 -1.77 21.94 5.63
N SER A 283 -1.92 23.25 5.66
CA SER A 283 -1.44 24.17 6.70
C SER A 283 -2.54 25.15 7.12
N GLY A 284 -2.30 25.88 8.20
CA GLY A 284 -3.23 26.88 8.72
C GLY A 284 -3.16 28.19 7.93
N ARG A 285 -4.31 28.65 7.42
CA ARG A 285 -4.47 29.93 6.75
C ARG A 285 -4.83 31.03 7.75
N GLY A 286 -4.08 32.13 7.74
CA GLY A 286 -4.27 33.23 8.68
C GLY A 286 -3.87 32.81 10.10
N SER A 287 -4.78 32.94 11.07
CA SER A 287 -4.55 32.45 12.44
C SER A 287 -4.94 30.99 12.66
N ALA A 288 -5.51 30.32 11.65
CA ALA A 288 -6.02 28.97 11.84
C ALA A 288 -4.88 27.98 12.13
N SER A 289 -5.21 26.92 12.86
CA SER A 289 -4.37 25.75 13.07
C SER A 289 -5.03 24.53 12.44
N VAL A 290 -4.24 23.61 11.89
CA VAL A 290 -4.73 22.37 11.29
C VAL A 290 -4.07 21.15 11.91
N ALA A 291 -4.84 20.06 12.04
CA ALA A 291 -4.35 18.76 12.50
C ALA A 291 -5.16 17.62 11.87
N SER A 292 -4.57 16.44 11.72
CA SER A 292 -5.33 15.21 11.43
C SER A 292 -6.14 14.82 12.68
N SER A 293 -7.42 14.49 12.52
CA SER A 293 -8.35 14.20 13.62
C SER A 293 -9.27 13.03 13.29
N SER A 294 -9.34 12.05 14.20
CA SER A 294 -10.29 10.94 14.15
C SER A 294 -11.67 11.28 14.75
N SER A 295 -11.92 12.55 15.10
CA SER A 295 -13.19 12.97 15.72
C SER A 295 -14.37 12.96 14.74
N LYS A 296 -14.07 13.17 13.46
CA LYS A 296 -14.97 13.01 12.31
C LYS A 296 -14.14 12.52 11.13
N ALA A 297 -14.74 11.71 10.27
CA ALA A 297 -14.21 11.32 8.97
C ALA A 297 -15.39 11.20 7.99
N TYR A 298 -15.17 11.46 6.71
CA TYR A 298 -16.08 11.16 5.61
C TYR A 298 -15.66 9.86 4.92
N GLU A 299 -14.35 9.72 4.69
CA GLU A 299 -13.69 8.54 4.16
C GLU A 299 -12.56 8.14 5.11
N GLY A 300 -12.10 6.89 5.09
CA GLY A 300 -11.06 6.45 6.03
C GLY A 300 -11.49 6.52 7.50
N SER A 301 -10.60 6.98 8.38
CA SER A 301 -10.72 7.03 9.83
C SER A 301 -10.43 8.42 10.44
N LYS A 302 -9.99 9.39 9.64
CA LYS A 302 -9.59 10.74 10.05
C LYS A 302 -10.12 11.79 9.06
N SER A 303 -9.89 13.06 9.39
CA SER A 303 -10.06 14.20 8.50
C SER A 303 -9.16 15.36 8.96
N LEU A 304 -9.01 16.40 8.15
CA LEU A 304 -8.35 17.64 8.55
C LEU A 304 -9.27 18.44 9.48
N TYR A 305 -8.84 18.65 10.72
CA TYR A 305 -9.50 19.56 11.66
C TYR A 305 -8.87 20.95 11.57
N VAL A 306 -9.63 21.92 11.07
CA VAL A 306 -9.27 23.34 10.98
C VAL A 306 -9.90 24.08 12.15
N SER A 307 -9.08 24.73 12.97
CA SER A 307 -9.53 25.42 14.19
C SER A 307 -8.80 26.73 14.47
N GLY A 308 -9.21 27.48 15.49
CA GLY A 308 -8.54 28.73 15.89
C GLY A 308 -8.74 29.89 14.91
N ARG A 309 -9.84 29.86 14.16
CA ARG A 309 -10.20 30.88 13.15
C ARG A 309 -10.65 32.17 13.85
N THR A 310 -9.87 33.24 13.69
CA THR A 310 -10.17 34.58 14.25
C THR A 310 -10.77 35.56 13.24
N ALA A 311 -10.76 35.21 11.95
CA ALA A 311 -11.43 35.93 10.87
C ALA A 311 -12.05 34.93 9.88
N ASN A 312 -13.11 35.33 9.18
CA ASN A 312 -13.91 34.42 8.34
C ASN A 312 -13.10 33.82 7.17
N TRP A 313 -12.06 34.52 6.69
CA TRP A 313 -11.14 34.05 5.64
C TRP A 313 -10.03 33.10 6.14
N ASN A 314 -9.89 32.92 7.46
CA ASN A 314 -8.96 31.94 8.03
C ASN A 314 -9.51 30.53 7.77
N GLY A 315 -8.63 29.55 7.61
CA GLY A 315 -9.02 28.25 7.07
C GLY A 315 -7.90 27.22 7.04
N GLY A 316 -8.11 26.12 6.32
CA GLY A 316 -7.02 25.23 5.90
C GLY A 316 -6.59 25.59 4.48
N GLU A 317 -5.30 25.60 4.17
CA GLU A 317 -4.77 25.81 2.81
C GLU A 317 -3.71 24.78 2.41
N VAL A 318 -3.64 24.50 1.10
CA VAL A 318 -2.58 23.70 0.47
C VAL A 318 -2.10 24.38 -0.82
N GLU A 319 -0.82 24.20 -1.14
CA GLU A 319 -0.25 24.74 -2.38
C GLU A 319 -0.65 23.87 -3.58
N VAL A 320 -0.94 24.52 -4.72
CA VAL A 320 -1.32 23.86 -5.96
C VAL A 320 -0.13 23.94 -6.90
N ASN A 321 0.58 22.83 -7.08
CA ASN A 321 1.79 22.78 -7.88
C ASN A 321 1.49 23.14 -9.35
N THR A 322 1.88 24.36 -9.77
CA THR A 322 1.62 24.88 -11.12
C THR A 322 2.43 24.21 -12.23
N SER A 323 3.37 23.32 -11.89
CA SER A 323 4.02 22.46 -12.88
C SER A 323 3.14 21.26 -13.26
N THR A 324 2.29 20.77 -12.36
CA THR A 324 1.24 19.77 -12.65
C THR A 324 -0.03 20.45 -13.15
N PHE A 325 -0.54 21.42 -12.37
CA PHE A 325 -1.79 22.13 -12.61
C PHE A 325 -1.52 23.44 -13.36
N LYS A 326 -1.41 23.36 -14.69
CA LYS A 326 -0.96 24.47 -15.53
C LYS A 326 -1.93 25.66 -15.49
N PRO A 327 -1.47 26.89 -15.16
CA PRO A 327 -2.25 28.11 -15.29
C PRO A 327 -2.78 28.31 -16.72
N GLY A 328 -4.08 28.53 -16.85
CA GLY A 328 -4.80 28.60 -18.13
C GLY A 328 -5.60 27.33 -18.47
N ASN A 329 -5.32 26.19 -17.83
CA ASN A 329 -6.09 24.96 -18.00
C ASN A 329 -7.28 24.87 -17.01
N SER A 330 -8.28 24.09 -17.39
CA SER A 330 -9.41 23.72 -16.52
C SER A 330 -9.19 22.38 -15.84
N TYR A 331 -9.65 22.26 -14.59
CA TYR A 331 -9.59 21.06 -13.76
C TYR A 331 -10.89 20.90 -12.96
N SER A 332 -11.12 19.71 -12.42
CA SER A 332 -12.13 19.49 -11.38
C SER A 332 -11.50 19.72 -10.00
N PHE A 333 -12.21 20.41 -9.12
CA PHE A 333 -11.83 20.63 -7.72
C PHE A 333 -12.99 20.26 -6.81
N SER A 334 -12.72 19.55 -5.70
CA SER A 334 -13.76 19.28 -4.69
C SER A 334 -13.19 19.09 -3.28
N ALA A 335 -14.04 19.23 -2.26
CA ALA A 335 -13.75 18.82 -0.89
C ALA A 335 -15.04 18.45 -0.17
N MET A 336 -14.97 17.50 0.77
CA MET A 336 -16.04 17.23 1.72
C MET A 336 -15.81 18.07 2.97
N VAL A 337 -16.84 18.79 3.45
CA VAL A 337 -16.74 19.69 4.60
C VAL A 337 -17.83 19.42 5.64
N ASN A 338 -17.48 19.51 6.92
CA ASN A 338 -18.38 19.28 8.05
C ASN A 338 -18.09 20.31 9.17
N PRO A 339 -18.64 21.54 9.06
CA PRO A 339 -18.44 22.57 10.06
C PRO A 339 -19.05 22.19 11.43
N ALA A 340 -18.53 22.81 12.49
CA ALA A 340 -19.07 22.64 13.84
C ALA A 340 -20.48 23.24 14.01
N GLU A 341 -20.83 24.24 13.18
CA GLU A 341 -22.12 24.93 13.17
C GLU A 341 -22.71 24.94 11.75
N SER A 342 -24.02 25.19 11.60
CA SER A 342 -24.64 25.29 10.28
C SER A 342 -24.33 26.66 9.66
N THR A 343 -23.56 26.68 8.58
CA THR A 343 -23.03 27.89 7.93
C THR A 343 -22.77 27.62 6.45
N THR A 344 -22.61 28.68 5.65
CA THR A 344 -21.93 28.58 4.34
C THR A 344 -20.47 28.17 4.56
N VAL A 345 -19.97 27.25 3.74
CA VAL A 345 -18.54 26.92 3.63
C VAL A 345 -18.16 27.00 2.15
N GLN A 346 -16.96 27.50 1.89
CA GLN A 346 -16.46 27.87 0.57
C GLN A 346 -15.11 27.21 0.30
N LEU A 347 -14.94 26.71 -0.92
CA LEU A 347 -13.66 26.29 -1.48
C LEU A 347 -13.16 27.41 -2.40
N SER A 348 -11.95 27.89 -2.16
CA SER A 348 -11.40 29.09 -2.78
C SER A 348 -9.98 28.89 -3.29
N MET A 349 -9.56 29.75 -4.21
CA MET A 349 -8.21 29.80 -4.76
C MET A 349 -7.57 31.16 -4.52
N GLN A 350 -6.36 31.16 -3.97
CA GLN A 350 -5.43 32.30 -3.98
C GLN A 350 -4.45 32.11 -5.13
N TYR A 351 -4.06 33.20 -5.79
CA TYR A 351 -2.98 33.21 -6.78
C TYR A 351 -2.41 34.61 -6.96
N ASP A 352 -1.12 34.72 -7.29
CA ASP A 352 -0.52 35.97 -7.75
C ASP A 352 -0.67 36.11 -9.26
N GLN A 353 -1.03 37.30 -9.75
CA GLN A 353 -1.09 37.61 -11.17
C GLN A 353 -0.72 39.08 -11.40
N ASN A 354 0.18 39.35 -12.35
CA ASN A 354 0.69 40.70 -12.64
C ASN A 354 1.21 41.43 -11.38
N GLY A 355 1.89 40.71 -10.49
CA GLY A 355 2.46 41.25 -9.24
C GLY A 355 1.43 41.59 -8.15
N THR A 356 0.17 41.15 -8.28
CA THR A 356 -0.89 41.35 -7.28
C THR A 356 -1.51 40.01 -6.88
N THR A 357 -1.65 39.75 -5.58
CA THR A 357 -2.39 38.60 -5.06
C THR A 357 -3.89 38.78 -5.28
N LYS A 358 -4.52 37.74 -5.79
CA LYS A 358 -5.94 37.67 -6.12
C LYS A 358 -6.58 36.44 -5.49
N TYR A 359 -7.90 36.51 -5.38
CA TYR A 359 -8.75 35.47 -4.80
C TYR A 359 -9.91 35.20 -5.75
N THR A 360 -10.30 33.94 -5.85
CA THR A 360 -11.51 33.55 -6.57
C THR A 360 -12.15 32.35 -5.90
N GLN A 361 -13.47 32.33 -5.90
CA GLN A 361 -14.26 31.20 -5.45
C GLN A 361 -14.15 30.05 -6.45
N ILE A 362 -13.96 28.83 -5.95
CA ILE A 362 -14.06 27.59 -6.73
C ILE A 362 -15.49 27.05 -6.61
N ALA A 363 -15.97 26.86 -5.39
CA ALA A 363 -17.29 26.32 -5.06
C ALA A 363 -17.78 26.80 -3.68
N GLU A 364 -19.08 26.72 -3.41
CA GLU A 364 -19.69 26.99 -2.09
C GLU A 364 -20.79 25.97 -1.78
N GLY A 365 -21.17 25.88 -0.50
CA GLY A 365 -22.29 25.05 -0.06
C GLY A 365 -22.85 25.48 1.30
N SER A 366 -24.17 25.52 1.41
CA SER A 366 -24.87 25.70 2.69
C SER A 366 -24.79 24.41 3.50
N CYS A 367 -23.92 24.38 4.51
CA CYS A 367 -23.60 23.19 5.28
C CYS A 367 -24.46 23.09 6.55
N THR A 368 -24.82 21.86 6.93
CA THR A 368 -25.50 21.58 8.21
C THR A 368 -24.50 21.06 9.23
N ALA A 369 -24.52 21.61 10.46
CA ALA A 369 -23.66 21.16 11.56
C ALA A 369 -23.65 19.62 11.71
N GLY A 370 -22.47 19.02 11.75
CA GLY A 370 -22.31 17.58 11.93
C GLY A 370 -22.55 16.73 10.67
N LYS A 371 -22.99 17.31 9.55
CA LYS A 371 -23.14 16.60 8.26
C LYS A 371 -22.03 16.96 7.30
N TRP A 372 -21.53 15.96 6.58
CA TRP A 372 -20.64 16.17 5.44
C TRP A 372 -21.42 16.75 4.25
N THR A 373 -20.86 17.79 3.65
CA THR A 373 -21.39 18.50 2.47
C THR A 373 -20.31 18.53 1.41
N LYS A 374 -20.63 18.19 0.16
CA LYS A 374 -19.67 18.26 -0.95
C LYS A 374 -19.61 19.69 -1.50
N LEU A 375 -18.41 20.25 -1.56
CA LEU A 375 -18.08 21.42 -2.37
C LEU A 375 -17.42 20.92 -3.65
N GLU A 376 -17.88 21.34 -4.82
CA GLU A 376 -17.37 20.84 -6.10
C GLU A 376 -17.51 21.85 -7.23
N ASN A 377 -16.50 21.93 -8.09
CA ASN A 377 -16.57 22.57 -9.39
C ASN A 377 -15.76 21.74 -10.39
N THR A 378 -16.45 21.09 -11.33
CA THR A 378 -15.84 20.13 -12.27
C THR A 378 -15.20 20.77 -13.51
N ASN A 379 -15.18 22.10 -13.59
CA ASN A 379 -14.68 22.84 -14.74
C ASN A 379 -14.10 24.20 -14.32
N PHE A 380 -13.34 24.23 -13.23
CA PHE A 380 -12.70 25.45 -12.77
C PHE A 380 -11.40 25.69 -13.54
N THR A 381 -11.21 26.90 -14.08
CA THR A 381 -10.00 27.26 -14.83
C THR A 381 -9.04 28.04 -13.95
N ILE A 382 -7.84 27.51 -13.74
CA ILE A 382 -6.76 28.24 -13.06
C ILE A 382 -6.42 29.45 -13.93
N PRO A 383 -6.45 30.70 -13.43
CA PRO A 383 -6.24 31.89 -14.26
C PRO A 383 -4.91 31.86 -15.01
N SER A 384 -4.91 32.23 -16.29
CA SER A 384 -3.68 32.22 -17.10
C SER A 384 -2.64 33.20 -16.53
N GLY A 385 -1.38 32.77 -16.47
CA GLY A 385 -0.28 33.53 -15.85
C GLY A 385 -0.36 33.63 -14.32
N ALA A 386 -1.17 32.82 -13.66
CA ALA A 386 -1.15 32.68 -12.21
C ALA A 386 0.15 32.02 -11.72
N SER A 387 0.68 32.50 -10.60
CA SER A 387 1.76 31.88 -9.81
C SER A 387 1.36 31.84 -8.33
N ASN A 388 2.14 31.15 -7.48
CA ASN A 388 1.87 31.07 -6.02
C ASN A 388 0.42 30.63 -5.72
N VAL A 389 -0.03 29.60 -6.44
CA VAL A 389 -1.43 29.15 -6.44
C VAL A 389 -1.67 28.30 -5.21
N LYS A 390 -2.74 28.59 -4.46
CA LYS A 390 -3.17 27.80 -3.29
C LYS A 390 -4.67 27.54 -3.34
N MET A 391 -5.07 26.34 -2.95
CA MET A 391 -6.46 25.99 -2.68
C MET A 391 -6.69 26.05 -1.17
N TYR A 392 -7.84 26.58 -0.74
CA TYR A 392 -8.15 26.70 0.68
C TYR A 392 -9.65 26.61 0.96
N VAL A 393 -10.00 26.20 2.19
CA VAL A 393 -11.40 26.10 2.67
C VAL A 393 -11.63 27.15 3.75
N GLU A 394 -12.70 27.94 3.59
CA GLU A 394 -13.11 29.01 4.50
C GLU A 394 -14.61 28.95 4.79
N ALA A 395 -15.08 29.62 5.85
CA ALA A 395 -16.52 29.82 6.10
C ALA A 395 -16.79 31.34 6.16
N PRO A 396 -17.35 31.95 5.10
CA PRO A 396 -17.44 33.41 4.98
C PRO A 396 -18.38 34.06 6.01
N ASP A 397 -19.30 33.29 6.59
CA ASP A 397 -20.34 33.76 7.52
C ASP A 397 -20.11 33.33 8.99
N SER A 398 -19.06 32.56 9.28
CA SER A 398 -18.83 32.01 10.64
C SER A 398 -17.35 31.79 10.95
N LEU A 399 -17.00 31.88 12.24
CA LEU A 399 -15.69 31.55 12.79
C LEU A 399 -15.59 30.10 13.31
N CYS A 400 -16.64 29.28 13.13
CA CYS A 400 -16.66 27.91 13.64
C CYS A 400 -15.51 27.04 13.09
N ASP A 401 -15.09 26.04 13.86
CA ASP A 401 -14.13 25.04 13.40
C ASP A 401 -14.71 24.23 12.21
N ILE A 402 -13.85 23.81 11.29
CA ILE A 402 -14.23 23.12 10.04
C ILE A 402 -13.48 21.80 9.96
N TYR A 403 -14.20 20.70 9.74
CA TYR A 403 -13.58 19.44 9.33
C TYR A 403 -13.60 19.37 7.80
N VAL A 404 -12.46 19.03 7.19
CA VAL A 404 -12.29 18.89 5.74
C VAL A 404 -11.75 17.50 5.44
N ASP A 405 -12.33 16.83 4.47
CA ASP A 405 -11.95 15.48 4.04
C ASP A 405 -12.08 15.35 2.52
N ARG A 406 -11.45 14.35 1.92
CA ARG A 406 -11.54 14.01 0.51
C ARG A 406 -11.34 15.23 -0.41
N ALA A 407 -10.31 16.03 -0.12
CA ALA A 407 -10.00 17.23 -0.89
C ALA A 407 -9.23 16.83 -2.15
N ILE A 408 -9.79 17.12 -3.33
CA ILE A 408 -9.38 16.57 -4.63
C ILE A 408 -9.10 17.68 -5.63
N ILE A 409 -8.07 17.49 -6.47
CA ILE A 409 -7.94 18.10 -7.79
C ILE A 409 -7.85 16.97 -8.83
N ALA A 410 -8.63 17.04 -9.91
CA ALA A 410 -8.71 16.01 -10.95
C ALA A 410 -8.82 16.62 -12.34
N ASP A 411 -8.78 15.78 -13.38
CA ASP A 411 -9.05 16.23 -14.74
C ASP A 411 -10.44 16.88 -14.88
N LYS A 412 -10.53 17.89 -15.76
CA LYS A 412 -11.77 18.59 -16.09
C LYS A 412 -12.90 17.59 -16.41
N GLY A 413 -14.00 17.70 -15.68
CA GLY A 413 -15.19 16.87 -15.86
C GLY A 413 -15.22 15.62 -14.97
N TYR A 414 -14.15 15.32 -14.24
CA TYR A 414 -14.21 14.35 -13.13
C TYR A 414 -15.26 14.82 -12.11
N VAL A 415 -16.18 13.93 -11.74
CA VAL A 415 -17.19 14.14 -10.70
C VAL A 415 -16.78 13.31 -9.51
N ALA A 416 -16.50 13.95 -8.37
CA ALA A 416 -16.18 13.24 -7.14
C ALA A 416 -17.42 12.47 -6.66
N SER A 417 -17.30 11.15 -6.58
CA SER A 417 -18.36 10.26 -6.07
C SER A 417 -18.73 10.65 -4.63
N GLY A 418 -20.00 10.99 -4.41
CA GLY A 418 -20.45 11.61 -3.15
C GLY A 418 -21.90 11.38 -2.74
N ASP A 419 -22.72 10.69 -3.55
CA ASP A 419 -24.10 10.36 -3.20
C ASP A 419 -24.20 8.99 -2.50
N THR A 420 -23.55 8.87 -1.33
CA THR A 420 -23.99 8.11 -0.13
C THR A 420 -22.90 8.24 0.94
N PRO A 421 -23.19 8.74 2.15
CA PRO A 421 -22.22 8.77 3.24
C PRO A 421 -21.81 7.35 3.67
N VAL A 422 -20.50 7.08 3.74
CA VAL A 422 -19.99 5.87 4.41
C VAL A 422 -20.00 6.14 5.92
N TYR A 423 -21.07 5.70 6.60
CA TYR A 423 -21.12 5.77 8.06
C TYR A 423 -20.16 4.75 8.68
N ASN A 424 -19.07 5.23 9.28
CA ASN A 424 -18.16 4.40 10.07
C ASN A 424 -18.86 3.88 11.33
N ASN A 425 -19.34 2.63 11.23
CA ASN A 425 -20.20 1.98 12.19
C ASN A 425 -19.49 1.43 13.44
N ALA A 426 -18.79 2.29 14.18
CA ALA A 426 -18.16 1.93 15.45
C ALA A 426 -19.17 1.43 16.53
N ASN A 427 -20.47 1.74 16.36
CA ASN A 427 -21.53 1.42 17.32
C ASN A 427 -22.54 0.34 16.83
N VAL A 428 -22.33 -0.29 15.67
CA VAL A 428 -23.27 -1.31 15.15
C VAL A 428 -22.75 -2.74 15.43
N PRO A 429 -23.61 -3.66 15.91
CA PRO A 429 -23.26 -5.07 16.08
C PRO A 429 -22.77 -5.73 14.78
N SER A 430 -21.55 -6.24 14.80
CA SER A 430 -20.95 -7.00 13.69
C SER A 430 -21.14 -8.51 13.84
N ASN A 431 -20.80 -9.26 12.79
CA ASN A 431 -20.83 -10.73 12.76
C ASN A 431 -22.17 -11.35 13.19
N VAL A 432 -23.29 -10.72 12.81
CA VAL A 432 -24.65 -11.17 13.11
C VAL A 432 -24.92 -12.54 12.46
N LYS A 433 -25.07 -13.58 13.30
CA LYS A 433 -25.39 -14.96 12.92
C LYS A 433 -26.84 -15.28 13.30
N MET A 434 -27.43 -16.25 12.60
CA MET A 434 -28.80 -16.70 12.85
C MET A 434 -28.90 -18.23 12.82
N GLU A 435 -29.57 -18.79 13.83
CA GLU A 435 -29.90 -20.20 13.99
C GLU A 435 -31.44 -20.34 14.03
N TYR A 436 -32.03 -21.21 13.21
CA TYR A 436 -33.47 -21.46 13.23
C TYR A 436 -33.80 -22.77 13.95
N ASN A 437 -34.61 -22.69 15.00
CA ASN A 437 -35.15 -23.85 15.70
C ASN A 437 -36.49 -24.27 15.07
N SER A 438 -36.47 -25.39 14.33
CA SER A 438 -37.65 -25.93 13.63
C SER A 438 -38.73 -26.48 14.56
N GLN A 439 -38.35 -27.04 15.72
CA GLN A 439 -39.28 -27.59 16.72
C GLN A 439 -40.20 -26.51 17.31
N TYR A 440 -39.65 -25.33 17.62
CA TYR A 440 -40.40 -24.22 18.24
C TYR A 440 -40.78 -23.10 17.26
N LYS A 441 -40.29 -23.17 16.01
CA LYS A 441 -40.43 -22.12 14.99
C LYS A 441 -39.94 -20.77 15.50
N GLN A 442 -38.70 -20.75 16.01
CA GLN A 442 -38.02 -19.58 16.57
C GLN A 442 -36.70 -19.34 15.83
N MET A 443 -36.28 -18.09 15.71
CA MET A 443 -34.92 -17.72 15.30
C MET A 443 -34.13 -17.25 16.51
N LYS A 444 -32.89 -17.69 16.65
CA LYS A 444 -31.90 -17.15 17.57
C LYS A 444 -30.87 -16.37 16.77
N PHE A 445 -30.65 -15.12 17.17
CA PHE A 445 -29.59 -14.25 16.67
C PHE A 445 -28.45 -14.23 17.66
N THR A 446 -27.21 -14.16 17.16
CA THR A 446 -26.00 -13.88 17.95
C THR A 446 -25.15 -12.86 17.20
N TRP A 447 -24.37 -12.04 17.90
CA TRP A 447 -23.51 -11.02 17.34
C TRP A 447 -22.26 -10.80 18.21
N ASP A 448 -21.31 -10.01 17.71
CA ASP A 448 -20.13 -9.63 18.48
C ASP A 448 -20.41 -8.40 19.36
N ALA A 449 -19.73 -8.30 20.51
CA ALA A 449 -19.98 -7.23 21.47
C ALA A 449 -19.46 -5.88 20.95
N VAL A 450 -20.32 -4.87 20.95
CA VAL A 450 -19.98 -3.47 20.68
C VAL A 450 -19.34 -2.87 21.94
N ASN A 451 -18.19 -2.20 21.78
CA ASN A 451 -17.45 -1.62 22.89
C ASN A 451 -18.26 -0.49 23.57
N GLY A 452 -18.31 -0.48 24.91
CA GLY A 452 -19.09 0.49 25.67
C GLY A 452 -20.63 0.34 25.58
N ALA A 453 -21.14 -0.72 24.95
CA ALA A 453 -22.58 -0.96 24.86
C ALA A 453 -23.15 -1.51 26.18
N ASP A 454 -24.17 -0.85 26.72
CA ASP A 454 -24.84 -1.26 27.97
C ASP A 454 -26.14 -2.04 27.74
N LYS A 455 -26.75 -1.88 26.55
CA LYS A 455 -27.91 -2.64 26.06
C LYS A 455 -27.87 -2.85 24.55
N TYR A 456 -28.63 -3.82 24.08
CA TYR A 456 -28.96 -4.04 22.67
C TYR A 456 -30.47 -4.06 22.46
N GLY A 457 -30.88 -3.68 21.26
CA GLY A 457 -32.28 -3.68 20.83
C GLY A 457 -32.39 -4.26 19.44
N ILE A 458 -33.49 -4.96 19.19
CA ILE A 458 -33.74 -5.66 17.94
C ILE A 458 -35.10 -5.27 17.38
N ALA A 459 -35.15 -4.94 16.09
CA ALA A 459 -36.35 -4.51 15.38
C ALA A 459 -36.56 -5.33 14.12
N VAL A 460 -37.82 -5.54 13.74
CA VAL A 460 -38.20 -6.26 12.52
C VAL A 460 -39.06 -5.36 11.62
N TYR A 461 -38.83 -5.41 10.31
CA TYR A 461 -39.63 -4.65 9.35
C TYR A 461 -40.92 -5.40 9.00
N LEU A 462 -42.07 -4.83 9.36
CA LEU A 462 -43.39 -5.43 9.17
C LEU A 462 -44.40 -4.38 8.67
N ALA A 463 -45.09 -4.70 7.57
CA ALA A 463 -46.10 -3.82 6.95
C ALA A 463 -45.58 -2.40 6.67
N GLY A 464 -44.39 -2.31 6.06
CA GLY A 464 -43.80 -1.03 5.65
C GLY A 464 -43.16 -0.19 6.76
N LYS A 465 -43.03 -0.72 7.99
CA LYS A 465 -42.46 -0.01 9.14
C LYS A 465 -41.59 -0.91 10.02
N TRP A 466 -40.54 -0.34 10.60
CA TRP A 466 -39.74 -1.01 11.63
C TRP A 466 -40.51 -1.11 12.94
N ARG A 467 -40.42 -2.27 13.61
CA ARG A 467 -41.06 -2.55 14.90
C ARG A 467 -40.06 -3.20 15.84
N VAL A 468 -39.66 -2.47 16.88
CA VAL A 468 -38.84 -3.00 17.98
C VAL A 468 -39.55 -4.20 18.60
N GLN A 469 -38.82 -5.31 18.75
CA GLN A 469 -39.28 -6.54 19.41
C GLN A 469 -38.78 -6.61 20.86
N ASP A 470 -37.56 -6.15 21.09
CA ASP A 470 -36.97 -5.99 22.43
C ASP A 470 -35.92 -4.85 22.38
N SER A 471 -35.71 -4.17 23.50
CA SER A 471 -34.72 -3.09 23.69
C SER A 471 -33.95 -3.20 25.01
N ASN A 472 -34.10 -4.31 25.74
CA ASN A 472 -33.51 -4.51 27.07
C ASN A 472 -32.50 -5.67 27.11
N ILE A 473 -32.00 -6.09 25.95
CA ILE A 473 -31.07 -7.22 25.81
C ILE A 473 -29.70 -6.82 26.38
N SER A 474 -29.18 -7.56 27.36
CA SER A 474 -27.87 -7.28 28.00
C SER A 474 -26.73 -8.20 27.54
N GLY A 475 -27.02 -9.23 26.74
CA GLY A 475 -26.02 -10.08 26.10
C GLY A 475 -26.01 -9.87 24.58
N THR A 476 -25.13 -10.58 23.87
CA THR A 476 -25.02 -10.49 22.41
C THR A 476 -25.86 -11.55 21.68
N SER A 477 -27.06 -11.83 22.19
CA SER A 477 -27.97 -12.78 21.57
C SER A 477 -29.44 -12.51 21.88
N TYR A 478 -30.33 -12.89 20.98
CA TYR A 478 -31.78 -12.76 21.14
C TYR A 478 -32.51 -13.94 20.47
N THR A 479 -33.56 -14.46 21.11
CA THR A 479 -34.43 -15.50 20.53
C THR A 479 -35.83 -14.94 20.32
N THR A 480 -36.37 -15.04 19.10
CA THR A 480 -37.72 -14.56 18.77
C THR A 480 -38.81 -15.31 19.53
N PRO A 481 -40.03 -14.75 19.66
CA PRO A 481 -41.20 -15.52 20.07
C PRO A 481 -41.44 -16.78 19.21
N LYS A 482 -42.15 -17.76 19.78
CA LYS A 482 -42.54 -19.02 19.12
C LYS A 482 -43.54 -18.81 18.00
N GLY A 483 -43.54 -19.72 17.03
CA GLY A 483 -44.59 -19.81 16.02
C GLY A 483 -44.42 -18.88 14.81
N LEU A 484 -43.19 -18.48 14.47
CA LEU A 484 -42.93 -17.77 13.22
C LEU A 484 -43.43 -18.58 12.02
N THR A 485 -44.10 -17.91 11.07
CA THR A 485 -44.59 -18.54 9.84
C THR A 485 -43.40 -19.05 9.02
N PRO A 486 -43.30 -20.35 8.73
CA PRO A 486 -42.22 -20.90 7.90
C PRO A 486 -42.32 -20.43 6.43
N GLY A 487 -41.18 -20.25 5.77
CA GLY A 487 -41.08 -19.76 4.39
C GLY A 487 -41.09 -18.24 4.23
N MET A 488 -41.24 -17.48 5.32
CA MET A 488 -41.34 -16.02 5.29
C MET A 488 -39.98 -15.38 5.54
N SER A 489 -39.68 -14.34 4.76
CA SER A 489 -38.49 -13.50 4.93
C SER A 489 -38.81 -12.25 5.77
N TYR A 490 -37.93 -11.93 6.72
CA TYR A 490 -38.01 -10.79 7.62
C TYR A 490 -36.73 -9.97 7.51
N LYS A 491 -36.83 -8.64 7.45
CA LYS A 491 -35.68 -7.74 7.66
C LYS A 491 -35.54 -7.48 9.15
N VAL A 492 -34.34 -7.65 9.71
CA VAL A 492 -34.07 -7.54 11.14
C VAL A 492 -32.87 -6.62 11.37
N ALA A 493 -33.07 -5.57 12.17
CA ALA A 493 -32.07 -4.58 12.54
C ALA A 493 -31.68 -4.78 14.02
N ILE A 494 -30.39 -4.65 14.34
CA ILE A 494 -29.88 -4.75 15.72
C ILE A 494 -29.11 -3.47 16.03
N ALA A 495 -29.52 -2.75 17.08
CA ALA A 495 -28.86 -1.55 17.57
C ALA A 495 -28.14 -1.85 18.88
N ALA A 496 -26.97 -1.22 19.09
CA ALA A 496 -26.38 -1.09 20.40
C ALA A 496 -26.80 0.23 21.06
N ARG A 497 -26.88 0.24 22.39
CA ARG A 497 -26.97 1.44 23.21
C ARG A 497 -25.61 1.70 23.82
N VAL A 498 -24.97 2.80 23.43
CA VAL A 498 -23.65 3.22 23.94
C VAL A 498 -23.85 4.55 24.65
N ASN A 499 -23.32 4.69 25.87
CA ASN A 499 -23.49 5.88 26.71
C ASN A 499 -24.96 6.33 26.85
N GLY A 500 -25.90 5.38 26.94
CA GLY A 500 -27.34 5.62 27.07
C GLY A 500 -28.07 6.06 25.78
N LYS A 501 -27.38 6.20 24.64
CA LYS A 501 -27.98 6.57 23.34
C LYS A 501 -28.03 5.38 22.38
N TRP A 502 -29.11 5.27 21.62
CA TRP A 502 -29.29 4.26 20.58
C TRP A 502 -28.90 4.81 19.21
N ASP A 503 -28.13 4.06 18.44
CA ASP A 503 -27.90 4.35 17.02
C ASP A 503 -28.92 3.59 16.14
N THR A 504 -30.14 4.13 16.06
CA THR A 504 -31.24 3.45 15.34
C THR A 504 -31.13 3.56 13.82
N THR A 505 -30.48 4.60 13.30
CA THR A 505 -30.31 4.80 11.86
C THR A 505 -29.32 3.79 11.31
N ALA A 506 -28.11 3.73 11.87
CA ALA A 506 -27.09 2.81 11.43
C ALA A 506 -27.53 1.33 11.54
N ALA A 507 -28.25 0.99 12.62
CA ALA A 507 -28.85 -0.33 12.80
C ALA A 507 -29.91 -0.67 11.73
N ILE A 508 -30.72 0.31 11.30
CA ILE A 508 -31.72 0.14 10.24
C ILE A 508 -31.05 -0.04 8.89
N ASP A 509 -29.96 0.68 8.62
CA ASP A 509 -29.23 0.59 7.34
C ASP A 509 -28.42 -0.72 7.22
N ASN A 510 -28.05 -1.32 8.36
CA ASN A 510 -27.25 -2.55 8.46
C ASN A 510 -28.09 -3.79 8.81
N TYR A 511 -29.36 -3.80 8.38
CA TYR A 511 -30.28 -4.91 8.64
C TYR A 511 -29.85 -6.21 7.94
N VAL A 512 -30.10 -7.33 8.61
CA VAL A 512 -30.01 -8.67 8.01
C VAL A 512 -31.36 -9.12 7.45
N VAL A 513 -31.35 -9.89 6.36
CA VAL A 513 -32.55 -10.58 5.85
C VAL A 513 -32.50 -12.03 6.30
N VAL A 514 -33.54 -12.49 6.99
CA VAL A 514 -33.64 -13.86 7.50
C VAL A 514 -34.92 -14.52 7.00
N THR A 515 -34.81 -15.77 6.55
CA THR A 515 -35.94 -16.56 6.03
C THR A 515 -36.15 -17.78 6.90
N THR A 516 -37.34 -17.91 7.47
CA THR A 516 -37.75 -19.12 8.20
C THR A 516 -37.88 -20.29 7.23
N ARG A 517 -37.44 -21.50 7.60
CA ARG A 517 -37.50 -22.68 6.71
C ARG A 517 -38.31 -23.82 7.34
N SER A 518 -39.22 -24.42 6.59
CA SER A 518 -39.93 -25.65 6.99
C SER A 518 -39.05 -26.86 6.70
N TYR A 519 -38.76 -27.71 7.69
CA TYR A 519 -38.35 -29.10 7.42
C TYR A 519 -38.78 -30.03 8.55
N ASN A 520 -39.51 -31.07 8.18
CA ASN A 520 -39.77 -32.28 8.98
C ASN A 520 -38.99 -33.44 8.37
N ASN A 521 -37.86 -33.83 8.97
CA ASN A 521 -37.68 -35.17 9.56
C ASN A 521 -36.25 -35.32 10.12
N ILE A 522 -36.11 -36.22 11.09
CA ILE A 522 -34.99 -36.27 12.03
C ILE A 522 -34.15 -37.53 11.84
N GLN A 523 -32.89 -37.43 12.31
CA GLN A 523 -31.85 -38.45 12.52
C GLN A 523 -31.08 -38.86 11.24
N TYR A 524 -29.74 -38.77 11.19
CA TYR A 524 -28.74 -38.33 12.19
C TYR A 524 -27.63 -37.44 11.58
N HIS A 525 -26.75 -36.95 12.46
CA HIS A 525 -25.45 -36.31 12.21
C HIS A 525 -24.71 -36.79 10.93
N THR A 526 -24.12 -35.95 10.08
CA THR A 526 -23.59 -34.60 10.32
C THR A 526 -23.74 -33.72 9.06
N PRO A 527 -24.31 -32.50 9.11
CA PRO A 527 -24.67 -31.77 7.89
C PRO A 527 -23.72 -30.63 7.48
N SER A 528 -23.12 -30.74 6.30
CA SER A 528 -22.76 -29.59 5.45
C SER A 528 -23.72 -29.60 4.26
N ASN A 529 -24.52 -28.54 4.10
CA ASN A 529 -25.64 -28.56 3.15
C ASN A 529 -25.46 -27.56 2.00
N THR A 530 -25.35 -28.11 0.80
CA THR A 530 -25.54 -27.48 -0.52
C THR A 530 -26.81 -26.62 -0.55
N ASN A 531 -26.86 -25.55 -1.36
CA ASN A 531 -28.15 -25.11 -1.90
C ASN A 531 -28.04 -24.47 -3.28
N THR A 532 -28.96 -24.87 -4.15
CA THR A 532 -29.07 -24.47 -5.56
C THR A 532 -29.88 -23.19 -5.72
N ASN A 533 -29.72 -22.48 -6.85
CA ASN A 533 -30.57 -21.33 -7.21
C ASN A 533 -31.12 -21.51 -8.64
N THR A 534 -32.37 -21.10 -8.87
CA THR A 534 -33.08 -21.28 -10.15
C THR A 534 -33.55 -19.94 -10.68
N ASN A 535 -33.22 -19.60 -11.92
CA ASN A 535 -33.69 -18.39 -12.61
C ASN A 535 -34.79 -18.72 -13.62
N THR A 536 -35.84 -17.89 -13.64
CA THR A 536 -36.94 -17.97 -14.61
C THR A 536 -36.96 -16.70 -15.45
N ASN A 537 -36.65 -16.80 -16.75
CA ASN A 537 -36.76 -15.69 -17.70
C ASN A 537 -38.03 -15.85 -18.54
N THR A 538 -38.82 -14.77 -18.66
CA THR A 538 -40.05 -14.75 -19.48
C THR A 538 -39.86 -13.78 -20.64
N ASN A 539 -39.81 -14.27 -21.87
CA ASN A 539 -39.81 -13.45 -23.08
C ASN A 539 -41.14 -13.64 -23.81
N THR A 540 -41.81 -12.52 -24.12
CA THR A 540 -43.06 -12.50 -24.90
C THR A 540 -42.74 -11.99 -26.30
N ASN A 541 -43.11 -12.74 -27.34
CA ASN A 541 -42.96 -12.31 -28.72
C ASN A 541 -44.28 -12.54 -29.48
N THR A 542 -44.80 -11.48 -30.09
CA THR A 542 -46.09 -11.50 -30.79
C THR A 542 -45.83 -11.42 -32.30
N ASN A 543 -46.46 -12.30 -33.08
CA ASN A 543 -46.35 -12.26 -34.54
C ASN A 543 -47.72 -12.54 -35.16
N THR A 544 -48.09 -11.79 -36.20
CA THR A 544 -49.44 -11.75 -36.75
C THR A 544 -49.46 -12.27 -38.19
N ASN A 545 -50.33 -13.24 -38.52
CA ASN A 545 -50.87 -13.32 -39.88
C ASN A 545 -52.22 -14.05 -40.00
N THR A 546 -52.87 -13.86 -41.15
CA THR A 546 -54.30 -14.09 -41.45
C THR A 546 -54.78 -15.55 -41.47
N ASN A 547 -55.64 -15.95 -40.51
CA ASN A 547 -57.07 -16.27 -40.74
C ASN A 547 -57.74 -16.90 -39.50
N THR A 548 -58.87 -16.30 -39.06
CA THR A 548 -59.91 -16.82 -38.14
C THR A 548 -59.53 -17.51 -36.80
N ASN A 549 -60.07 -16.93 -35.72
CA ASN A 549 -60.09 -17.37 -34.31
C ASN A 549 -58.79 -17.26 -33.50
N THR A 550 -58.83 -16.32 -32.55
CA THR A 550 -57.81 -16.08 -31.53
C THR A 550 -58.00 -17.02 -30.35
N ASN A 551 -56.94 -17.73 -29.94
CA ASN A 551 -56.92 -18.50 -28.69
C ASN A 551 -55.50 -18.48 -28.10
N THR A 552 -55.33 -17.90 -26.91
CA THR A 552 -54.01 -17.64 -26.33
C THR A 552 -53.63 -18.75 -25.35
N ASN A 553 -52.79 -19.69 -25.79
CA ASN A 553 -52.22 -20.75 -24.95
C ASN A 553 -50.78 -20.43 -24.56
N THR A 554 -50.52 -20.21 -23.28
CA THR A 554 -49.16 -20.03 -22.74
C THR A 554 -48.61 -21.39 -22.29
N ASN A 555 -47.59 -21.90 -22.98
CA ASN A 555 -47.03 -23.23 -22.70
C ASN A 555 -45.60 -23.11 -22.16
N THR A 556 -45.43 -23.29 -20.84
CA THR A 556 -44.16 -23.03 -20.14
C THR A 556 -43.35 -24.31 -19.92
N ASN A 557 -42.51 -24.67 -20.90
CA ASN A 557 -41.58 -25.79 -20.74
C ASN A 557 -40.36 -25.37 -19.91
N THR A 558 -40.17 -25.98 -18.74
CA THR A 558 -39.04 -25.67 -17.84
C THR A 558 -38.11 -26.88 -17.73
N ASN A 559 -36.96 -26.85 -18.42
CA ASN A 559 -35.92 -27.86 -18.28
C ASN A 559 -35.04 -27.57 -17.06
N THR A 560 -35.19 -28.36 -16.00
CA THR A 560 -34.30 -28.30 -14.82
C THR A 560 -33.06 -29.17 -15.04
N ASN A 561 -31.93 -28.56 -15.41
CA ASN A 561 -30.62 -29.18 -15.26
C ASN A 561 -30.09 -28.93 -13.84
N THR A 562 -29.80 -30.02 -13.12
CA THR A 562 -29.22 -29.98 -11.78
C THR A 562 -27.72 -29.69 -11.83
N ASN A 563 -27.26 -28.64 -11.14
CA ASN A 563 -25.85 -28.48 -10.80
C ASN A 563 -25.71 -28.28 -9.28
N THR A 564 -24.93 -29.16 -8.64
CA THR A 564 -24.78 -29.24 -7.18
C THR A 564 -23.51 -28.53 -6.73
N ASN A 565 -23.62 -27.31 -6.20
CA ASN A 565 -22.47 -26.61 -5.61
C ASN A 565 -22.38 -26.88 -4.09
N THR A 566 -21.69 -27.96 -3.73
CA THR A 566 -21.39 -28.31 -2.34
C THR A 566 -20.30 -27.39 -1.80
N ASN A 567 -20.68 -26.32 -1.09
CA ASN A 567 -19.76 -25.63 -0.18
C ASN A 567 -19.53 -26.49 1.08
N ASN A 568 -18.78 -27.59 0.89
CA ASN A 568 -17.85 -28.02 1.93
C ASN A 568 -16.95 -26.82 2.25
N GLY A 569 -16.69 -26.56 3.54
CA GLY A 569 -15.76 -25.52 3.92
C GLY A 569 -14.41 -25.76 3.26
N TYR A 570 -14.02 -24.90 2.32
CA TYR A 570 -12.73 -25.00 1.67
C TYR A 570 -11.64 -24.74 2.72
N TYR A 571 -10.88 -25.79 3.01
CA TYR A 571 -9.84 -25.80 4.00
C TYR A 571 -8.59 -26.40 3.37
N VAL A 572 -7.52 -25.60 3.33
CA VAL A 572 -6.19 -26.05 2.91
C VAL A 572 -5.46 -26.56 4.15
N ASP A 573 -5.17 -27.85 4.17
CA ASP A 573 -4.38 -28.47 5.23
C ASP A 573 -2.91 -28.10 5.03
N PRO A 574 -2.27 -27.34 5.95
CA PRO A 574 -0.89 -26.90 5.78
C PRO A 574 0.12 -28.06 5.77
N ASN A 575 -0.28 -29.23 6.29
CA ASN A 575 0.58 -30.41 6.45
C ASN A 575 0.56 -31.35 5.24
N LYS A 576 -0.39 -31.19 4.31
CA LYS A 576 -0.47 -31.99 3.08
C LYS A 576 0.40 -31.40 1.97
N PRO A 577 0.86 -32.23 1.02
CA PRO A 577 1.47 -31.71 -0.20
C PRO A 577 0.46 -30.85 -0.96
N MET A 578 0.92 -29.73 -1.51
CA MET A 578 0.07 -28.78 -2.22
C MET A 578 0.80 -28.17 -3.41
N VAL A 579 0.03 -27.74 -4.41
CA VAL A 579 0.54 -27.15 -5.64
C VAL A 579 -0.42 -26.08 -6.14
N ALA A 580 0.11 -24.99 -6.68
CA ALA A 580 -0.68 -24.01 -7.42
C ALA A 580 -0.55 -24.30 -8.91
N ILE A 581 -1.52 -25.01 -9.49
CA ILE A 581 -1.67 -25.08 -10.94
C ILE A 581 -2.38 -23.80 -11.37
N SER A 582 -1.77 -23.08 -12.31
CA SER A 582 -2.24 -21.77 -12.78
C SER A 582 -2.36 -21.74 -14.29
N PHE A 583 -3.27 -20.91 -14.79
CA PHE A 583 -3.63 -20.85 -16.20
C PHE A 583 -3.54 -19.41 -16.68
N ASP A 584 -2.88 -19.19 -17.82
CA ASP A 584 -2.66 -17.87 -18.41
C ASP A 584 -3.42 -17.71 -19.75
N ASP A 585 -3.81 -16.45 -20.04
CA ASP A 585 -4.18 -15.84 -21.34
C ASP A 585 -5.57 -15.18 -21.36
N GLY A 586 -6.66 -15.93 -21.33
CA GLY A 586 -7.92 -15.39 -21.81
C GLY A 586 -8.96 -16.38 -22.32
N THR A 587 -10.20 -15.89 -22.35
CA THR A 587 -11.39 -16.68 -22.68
C THR A 587 -11.86 -16.52 -24.14
N ALA A 588 -11.05 -15.87 -25.00
CA ALA A 588 -11.38 -15.63 -26.42
C ALA A 588 -11.33 -16.89 -27.29
N GLN A 589 -10.51 -17.90 -26.95
CA GLN A 589 -10.31 -19.10 -27.76
C GLN A 589 -11.04 -20.33 -27.18
N GLY A 590 -11.80 -21.03 -28.03
CA GLY A 590 -12.34 -22.36 -27.72
C GLY A 590 -13.34 -22.46 -26.57
N TYR A 591 -13.57 -23.69 -26.09
CA TYR A 591 -14.36 -24.01 -24.89
C TYR A 591 -13.51 -24.66 -23.78
N SER A 592 -12.19 -24.75 -24.00
CA SER A 592 -11.21 -25.48 -23.20
C SER A 592 -11.19 -25.03 -21.74
N GLY A 593 -11.18 -23.71 -21.49
CA GLY A 593 -11.18 -23.15 -20.14
C GLY A 593 -12.39 -23.55 -19.28
N GLN A 594 -13.57 -23.77 -19.87
CA GLN A 594 -14.74 -24.21 -19.09
C GLN A 594 -14.54 -25.63 -18.58
N LYS A 595 -14.00 -26.52 -19.41
CA LYS A 595 -13.67 -27.90 -19.03
C LYS A 595 -12.66 -27.92 -17.88
N ILE A 596 -11.66 -27.03 -17.91
CA ILE A 596 -10.65 -26.89 -16.85
C ILE A 596 -11.30 -26.43 -15.54
N ILE A 597 -12.10 -25.37 -15.57
CA ILE A 597 -12.84 -24.85 -14.41
C ILE A 597 -13.75 -25.94 -13.80
N ASP A 598 -14.47 -26.67 -14.65
CA ASP A 598 -15.37 -27.75 -14.22
C ASP A 598 -14.60 -28.96 -13.66
N ALA A 599 -13.45 -29.32 -14.25
CA ALA A 599 -12.59 -30.40 -13.78
C ALA A 599 -11.95 -30.08 -12.41
N LEU A 600 -11.50 -28.84 -12.19
CA LEU A 600 -11.03 -28.34 -10.90
C LEU A 600 -12.15 -28.40 -9.85
N TYR A 601 -13.31 -27.82 -10.17
CA TYR A 601 -14.45 -27.76 -9.24
C TYR A 601 -14.98 -29.14 -8.87
N LYS A 602 -15.13 -30.05 -9.85
CA LYS A 602 -15.52 -31.46 -9.65
C LYS A 602 -14.55 -32.21 -8.73
N ASN A 603 -13.26 -31.88 -8.78
CA ASN A 603 -12.26 -32.46 -7.88
C ASN A 603 -12.20 -31.76 -6.51
N GLY A 604 -12.92 -30.66 -6.29
CA GLY A 604 -12.89 -29.88 -5.05
C GLY A 604 -11.60 -29.06 -4.90
N PHE A 605 -11.00 -28.67 -6.03
CA PHE A 605 -9.78 -27.91 -6.11
C PHE A 605 -10.02 -26.46 -6.55
N ARG A 606 -9.01 -25.62 -6.33
CA ARG A 606 -8.96 -24.23 -6.80
C ARG A 606 -7.65 -23.98 -7.54
N ALA A 607 -7.66 -23.02 -8.44
CA ALA A 607 -6.52 -22.59 -9.24
C ALA A 607 -6.51 -21.06 -9.36
N THR A 608 -5.40 -20.52 -9.85
CA THR A 608 -5.26 -19.10 -10.19
C THR A 608 -5.29 -18.94 -11.71
N PHE A 609 -6.18 -18.10 -12.23
CA PHE A 609 -6.31 -17.76 -13.64
C PHE A 609 -5.82 -16.34 -13.88
N PHE A 610 -4.85 -16.18 -14.76
CA PHE A 610 -4.21 -14.92 -15.12
C PHE A 610 -4.68 -14.47 -16.50
N TYR A 611 -5.57 -13.49 -16.54
CA TYR A 611 -6.21 -13.06 -17.79
C TYR A 611 -5.52 -11.85 -18.41
N VAL A 612 -5.29 -11.89 -19.72
CA VAL A 612 -4.93 -10.73 -20.53
C VAL A 612 -6.20 -9.95 -20.83
N GLY A 613 -6.27 -8.69 -20.41
CA GLY A 613 -7.49 -7.88 -20.48
C GLY A 613 -8.13 -7.86 -21.87
N ASN A 614 -7.35 -7.72 -22.93
CA ASN A 614 -7.85 -7.68 -24.32
C ASN A 614 -8.27 -9.05 -24.87
N TRP A 615 -7.91 -10.16 -24.24
CA TRP A 615 -8.23 -11.52 -24.71
C TRP A 615 -9.39 -12.16 -23.95
N ILE A 616 -10.10 -11.40 -23.11
CA ILE A 616 -11.36 -11.83 -22.48
C ILE A 616 -12.53 -11.74 -23.46
N GLY A 617 -12.73 -12.79 -24.27
CA GLY A 617 -13.87 -12.89 -25.19
C GLY A 617 -15.17 -13.39 -24.55
N LYS A 618 -15.10 -14.06 -23.39
CA LYS A 618 -16.24 -14.64 -22.67
C LYS A 618 -16.21 -14.24 -21.19
N PRO A 619 -16.74 -13.06 -20.80
CA PRO A 619 -16.80 -12.61 -19.41
C PRO A 619 -17.55 -13.57 -18.47
N ASP A 620 -18.57 -14.27 -18.97
CA ASP A 620 -19.37 -15.21 -18.19
C ASP A 620 -18.54 -16.37 -17.61
N GLN A 621 -17.52 -16.83 -18.33
CA GLN A 621 -16.59 -17.86 -17.87
C GLN A 621 -15.71 -17.38 -16.71
N VAL A 622 -15.28 -16.12 -16.75
CA VAL A 622 -14.50 -15.49 -15.66
C VAL A 622 -15.38 -15.37 -14.39
N ARG A 623 -16.65 -15.00 -14.54
CA ARG A 623 -17.62 -14.98 -13.41
C ARG A 623 -17.90 -16.37 -12.85
N ASP A 624 -18.03 -17.37 -13.71
CA ASP A 624 -18.23 -18.77 -13.29
C ASP A 624 -17.02 -19.29 -12.51
N ALA A 625 -15.79 -19.06 -13.01
CA ALA A 625 -14.55 -19.37 -12.30
C ALA A 625 -14.50 -18.70 -10.91
N TYR A 626 -14.78 -17.40 -10.84
CA TYR A 626 -14.85 -16.66 -9.57
C TYR A 626 -15.91 -17.25 -8.61
N SER A 627 -17.11 -17.56 -9.12
CA SER A 627 -18.21 -18.15 -8.33
C SER A 627 -17.90 -19.54 -7.77
N LYS A 628 -17.02 -20.29 -8.46
CA LYS A 628 -16.48 -21.59 -8.03
C LYS A 628 -15.30 -21.45 -7.06
N GLY A 629 -14.88 -20.22 -6.77
CA GLY A 629 -13.82 -19.88 -5.83
C GLY A 629 -12.42 -19.92 -6.44
N MET A 630 -12.27 -19.89 -7.77
CA MET A 630 -10.96 -19.73 -8.40
C MET A 630 -10.42 -18.32 -8.13
N GLU A 631 -9.10 -18.19 -8.05
CA GLU A 631 -8.44 -16.89 -7.95
C GLU A 631 -8.35 -16.26 -9.34
N ILE A 632 -8.86 -15.03 -9.48
CA ILE A 632 -8.88 -14.27 -10.74
C ILE A 632 -7.79 -13.20 -10.64
N ALA A 633 -6.80 -13.26 -11.51
CA ALA A 633 -5.56 -12.51 -11.42
C ALA A 633 -5.15 -11.90 -12.78
N ASN A 634 -4.11 -11.08 -12.76
CA ASN A 634 -3.76 -10.16 -13.84
C ASN A 634 -2.68 -10.72 -14.78
N HIS A 635 -2.86 -10.64 -16.10
CA HIS A 635 -1.81 -10.96 -17.08
C HIS A 635 -1.54 -9.80 -18.05
N THR A 636 -1.62 -8.56 -17.56
CA THR A 636 -1.58 -7.31 -18.33
C THR A 636 -2.78 -7.12 -19.26
N THR A 637 -2.86 -5.98 -19.93
CA THR A 637 -3.98 -5.61 -20.78
C THR A 637 -3.79 -6.11 -22.21
N SER A 638 -2.58 -6.00 -22.76
CA SER A 638 -2.26 -6.32 -24.15
C SER A 638 -1.18 -7.39 -24.34
N HIS A 639 -0.64 -7.96 -23.25
CA HIS A 639 0.47 -8.92 -23.25
C HIS A 639 1.77 -8.40 -23.93
N PRO A 640 2.27 -7.19 -23.61
CA PRO A 640 3.58 -6.73 -24.09
C PRO A 640 4.73 -7.31 -23.26
N ASN A 641 5.94 -7.36 -23.81
CA ASN A 641 7.12 -7.62 -22.99
C ASN A 641 7.39 -6.42 -22.07
N LEU A 642 7.11 -6.58 -20.78
CA LEU A 642 7.23 -5.51 -19.79
C LEU A 642 8.67 -5.00 -19.62
N THR A 643 9.69 -5.76 -20.01
CA THR A 643 11.09 -5.31 -19.93
C THR A 643 11.51 -4.38 -21.08
N GLU A 644 10.66 -4.19 -22.09
CA GLU A 644 10.92 -3.38 -23.30
C GLU A 644 10.11 -2.07 -23.35
N ILE A 645 9.19 -1.84 -22.41
CA ILE A 645 8.31 -0.66 -22.36
C ILE A 645 8.60 0.21 -21.13
N GLN A 646 8.11 1.45 -21.11
CA GLN A 646 8.38 2.41 -20.03
C GLN A 646 7.51 2.13 -18.78
N SER A 647 7.96 2.55 -17.59
CA SER A 647 7.26 2.32 -16.31
C SER A 647 5.77 2.69 -16.33
N TYR A 648 5.40 3.88 -16.81
CA TYR A 648 3.99 4.26 -16.90
C TYR A 648 3.15 3.31 -17.79
N GLN A 649 3.77 2.69 -18.80
CA GLN A 649 3.12 1.68 -19.65
C GLN A 649 2.98 0.35 -18.91
N ILE A 650 4.00 -0.09 -18.16
CA ILE A 650 3.95 -1.29 -17.31
C ILE A 650 2.82 -1.18 -16.27
N ARG A 651 2.70 -0.02 -15.60
CA ARG A 651 1.66 0.26 -14.61
C ARG A 651 0.26 0.26 -15.26
N SER A 652 0.10 1.02 -16.34
CA SER A 652 -1.15 1.09 -17.12
C SER A 652 -1.59 -0.28 -17.67
N GLU A 653 -0.64 -1.13 -18.07
CA GLU A 653 -0.90 -2.50 -18.50
C GLU A 653 -1.49 -3.37 -17.37
N TYR A 654 -1.02 -3.21 -16.14
CA TYR A 654 -1.64 -3.83 -14.96
C TYR A 654 -3.02 -3.22 -14.67
N ASP A 655 -3.13 -1.90 -14.50
CA ASP A 655 -4.35 -1.26 -13.99
C ASP A 655 -5.57 -1.43 -14.90
N ASN A 656 -5.38 -1.26 -16.21
CA ASN A 656 -6.46 -1.45 -17.16
C ASN A 656 -6.99 -2.90 -17.16
N CYS A 657 -6.12 -3.89 -16.88
CA CYS A 657 -6.53 -5.27 -16.75
C CYS A 657 -7.23 -5.55 -15.42
N ALA A 658 -6.70 -5.02 -14.30
CA ALA A 658 -7.32 -5.13 -12.98
C ALA A 658 -8.74 -4.52 -12.99
N SER A 659 -8.88 -3.31 -13.53
CA SER A 659 -10.17 -2.63 -13.71
C SER A 659 -11.13 -3.41 -14.60
N LYS A 660 -10.66 -4.01 -15.70
CA LYS A 660 -11.50 -4.86 -16.55
C LYS A 660 -11.96 -6.12 -15.83
N LEU A 661 -11.09 -6.80 -15.08
CA LEU A 661 -11.46 -7.97 -14.29
C LEU A 661 -12.47 -7.64 -13.18
N LYS A 662 -12.23 -6.54 -12.44
CA LYS A 662 -13.15 -5.98 -11.44
C LYS A 662 -14.55 -5.72 -12.03
N SER A 663 -14.62 -5.13 -13.22
CA SER A 663 -15.87 -4.87 -13.94
C SER A 663 -16.66 -6.14 -14.29
N ILE A 664 -15.96 -7.27 -14.47
CA ILE A 664 -16.56 -8.55 -14.84
C ILE A 664 -17.06 -9.30 -13.61
N ILE A 665 -16.23 -9.41 -12.56
CA ILE A 665 -16.54 -10.22 -11.37
C ILE A 665 -17.33 -9.47 -10.29
N GLY A 666 -17.36 -8.13 -10.34
CA GLY A 666 -18.10 -7.28 -9.38
C GLY A 666 -17.42 -7.15 -8.01
N ALA A 667 -16.13 -7.46 -7.93
CA ALA A 667 -15.29 -7.43 -6.73
C ALA A 667 -13.83 -7.18 -7.14
N GLU A 668 -12.95 -6.88 -6.18
CA GLU A 668 -11.51 -6.77 -6.49
C GLU A 668 -10.95 -8.11 -6.98
N PRO A 669 -10.20 -8.14 -8.10
CA PRO A 669 -9.40 -9.30 -8.48
C PRO A 669 -8.23 -9.47 -7.50
N SER A 670 -7.54 -10.60 -7.61
CA SER A 670 -6.29 -10.81 -6.88
C SER A 670 -5.22 -9.81 -7.33
N LYS A 671 -4.43 -9.30 -6.37
CA LYS A 671 -3.28 -8.42 -6.64
C LYS A 671 -2.14 -9.11 -7.41
N LEU A 672 -2.20 -10.43 -7.60
CA LEU A 672 -1.16 -11.16 -8.32
C LEU A 672 -1.12 -10.79 -9.80
N MET A 673 0.08 -10.62 -10.35
CA MET A 673 0.28 -10.50 -11.80
C MET A 673 1.24 -11.57 -12.33
N ARG A 674 0.80 -12.31 -13.35
CA ARG A 674 1.70 -13.11 -14.19
C ARG A 674 2.49 -12.18 -15.10
N LEU A 675 3.80 -12.33 -15.10
CA LEU A 675 4.70 -11.65 -16.02
C LEU A 675 4.54 -12.21 -17.46
N PRO A 676 4.17 -11.39 -18.47
CA PRO A 676 4.28 -11.78 -19.88
C PRO A 676 5.67 -12.32 -20.20
N TYR A 677 5.72 -13.41 -20.97
CA TYR A 677 6.97 -14.13 -21.30
C TYR A 677 7.81 -14.58 -20.08
N LEU A 678 7.22 -14.58 -18.87
CA LEU A 678 7.89 -14.75 -17.58
C LEU A 678 9.03 -13.74 -17.33
N ALA A 679 9.07 -12.64 -18.09
CA ALA A 679 10.17 -11.70 -18.13
C ALA A 679 10.03 -10.59 -17.07
N SER A 680 11.12 -10.29 -16.36
CA SER A 680 11.18 -9.22 -15.36
C SER A 680 12.58 -8.63 -15.31
N ASN A 681 12.66 -7.34 -14.98
CA ASN A 681 13.89 -6.61 -14.65
C ASN A 681 13.60 -5.66 -13.48
N TRP A 682 14.61 -4.91 -13.03
CA TRP A 682 14.45 -3.94 -11.93
C TRP A 682 13.33 -2.93 -12.20
N GLN A 683 13.21 -2.39 -13.43
CA GLN A 683 12.17 -1.42 -13.77
C GLN A 683 10.75 -2.01 -13.62
N VAL A 684 10.52 -3.26 -14.05
CA VAL A 684 9.24 -3.97 -13.84
C VAL A 684 8.96 -4.13 -12.34
N GLN A 685 9.95 -4.51 -11.55
CA GLN A 685 9.81 -4.77 -10.10
C GLN A 685 9.56 -3.50 -9.29
N GLN A 686 10.18 -2.38 -9.65
CA GLN A 686 9.92 -1.09 -9.00
C GLN A 686 8.58 -0.49 -9.40
N THR A 687 8.20 -0.59 -10.68
CA THR A 687 6.92 -0.07 -11.17
C THR A 687 5.71 -0.80 -10.58
N LEU A 688 5.90 -2.07 -10.23
CA LEU A 688 4.89 -2.96 -9.69
C LEU A 688 5.27 -3.38 -8.25
N ASN A 689 5.83 -2.46 -7.48
CA ASN A 689 6.33 -2.70 -6.12
C ASN A 689 5.24 -3.02 -5.09
N ASP A 690 3.95 -2.85 -5.42
CA ASP A 690 2.78 -3.24 -4.63
C ASP A 690 2.12 -4.55 -5.10
N VAL A 691 2.57 -5.09 -6.25
CA VAL A 691 2.00 -6.25 -6.96
C VAL A 691 2.95 -7.44 -6.85
N PRO A 692 2.54 -8.56 -6.24
CA PRO A 692 3.37 -9.77 -6.22
C PRO A 692 3.45 -10.37 -7.63
N LEU A 693 4.67 -10.48 -8.15
CA LEU A 693 4.94 -10.88 -9.53
C LEU A 693 5.10 -12.40 -9.61
N ILE A 694 4.40 -13.03 -10.53
CA ILE A 694 4.32 -14.49 -10.62
C ILE A 694 5.02 -14.99 -11.87
N SER A 695 5.96 -15.91 -11.67
CA SER A 695 6.57 -16.78 -12.66
C SER A 695 6.26 -18.25 -12.28
N CYS A 696 6.89 -19.24 -12.91
CA CYS A 696 6.62 -20.66 -12.63
C CYS A 696 7.87 -21.44 -12.25
N ALA A 697 7.72 -22.44 -11.38
CA ALA A 697 8.76 -23.43 -11.10
C ALA A 697 8.72 -24.59 -12.10
N ILE A 698 7.58 -24.81 -12.75
CA ILE A 698 7.33 -25.89 -13.71
C ILE A 698 6.49 -25.29 -14.85
N ASP A 699 7.01 -25.33 -16.06
CA ASP A 699 6.25 -25.04 -17.29
C ASP A 699 5.83 -26.37 -17.93
N THR A 700 4.54 -26.49 -18.28
CA THR A 700 4.01 -27.68 -18.96
C THR A 700 4.29 -27.70 -20.46
N GLN A 701 4.74 -26.58 -21.04
CA GLN A 701 5.03 -26.39 -22.46
C GLN A 701 3.81 -26.65 -23.37
N ASP A 702 2.60 -26.44 -22.84
CA ASP A 702 1.35 -26.60 -23.58
C ASP A 702 1.21 -25.59 -24.73
N TRP A 703 1.62 -24.34 -24.49
CA TRP A 703 1.82 -23.30 -25.50
C TRP A 703 2.76 -23.71 -26.65
N ASN A 704 3.72 -24.60 -26.37
CA ASN A 704 4.69 -25.14 -27.33
C ASN A 704 4.22 -26.48 -27.95
N GLY A 705 2.90 -26.71 -27.98
CA GLY A 705 2.28 -27.85 -28.66
C GLY A 705 2.39 -29.19 -27.93
N ALA A 706 2.68 -29.20 -26.63
CA ALA A 706 2.69 -30.44 -25.85
C ALA A 706 1.34 -31.17 -25.93
N SER A 707 1.39 -32.49 -26.11
CA SER A 707 0.21 -33.35 -26.01
C SER A 707 -0.29 -33.45 -24.57
N ALA A 708 -1.58 -33.77 -24.39
CA ALA A 708 -2.15 -33.99 -23.06
C ALA A 708 -1.32 -34.97 -22.20
N TYR A 709 -0.81 -36.04 -22.80
CA TYR A 709 0.07 -37.02 -22.16
C TYR A 709 1.40 -36.43 -21.68
N GLN A 710 2.00 -35.50 -22.43
CA GLN A 710 3.23 -34.81 -22.02
C GLN A 710 2.96 -33.86 -20.85
N ILE A 711 1.89 -33.06 -20.91
CA ILE A 711 1.46 -32.15 -19.84
C ILE A 711 1.21 -32.94 -18.54
N GLU A 712 0.44 -34.04 -18.63
CA GLU A 712 0.22 -34.96 -17.51
C GLU A 712 1.53 -35.50 -16.94
N ASN A 713 2.45 -35.95 -17.80
CA ASN A 713 3.72 -36.53 -17.36
C ASN A 713 4.64 -35.51 -16.71
N THR A 714 4.68 -34.25 -17.17
CA THR A 714 5.44 -33.18 -16.51
C THR A 714 4.99 -33.02 -15.05
N ILE A 715 3.67 -32.96 -14.82
CA ILE A 715 3.08 -32.82 -13.48
C ILE A 715 3.28 -34.10 -12.64
N LYS A 716 3.05 -35.29 -13.22
CA LYS A 716 3.24 -36.58 -12.54
C LYS A 716 4.70 -36.82 -12.15
N ASN A 717 5.64 -36.49 -13.02
CA ASN A 717 7.08 -36.62 -12.73
C ASN A 717 7.52 -35.66 -11.61
N ALA A 718 7.04 -34.41 -11.64
CA ALA A 718 7.28 -33.46 -10.56
C ALA A 718 6.66 -33.90 -9.22
N ALA A 719 5.49 -34.53 -9.23
CA ALA A 719 4.90 -35.12 -8.02
C ALA A 719 5.75 -36.27 -7.48
N ASN A 720 6.17 -37.18 -8.36
CA ASN A 720 6.95 -38.38 -8.03
C ASN A 720 8.37 -38.07 -7.52
N ASN A 721 9.01 -37.01 -8.02
CA ASN A 721 10.33 -36.56 -7.55
C ASN A 721 10.25 -35.51 -6.42
N GLY A 722 9.05 -35.17 -5.96
CA GLY A 722 8.81 -34.22 -4.86
C GLY A 722 8.88 -32.73 -5.22
N SER A 723 9.31 -32.36 -6.44
CA SER A 723 9.45 -30.96 -6.86
C SER A 723 8.13 -30.21 -7.07
N LEU A 724 6.99 -30.91 -7.17
CA LEU A 724 5.66 -30.30 -7.31
C LEU A 724 5.16 -29.64 -6.01
N ASN A 725 5.63 -30.10 -4.85
CA ASN A 725 5.16 -29.58 -3.57
C ASN A 725 5.62 -28.13 -3.34
N GLY A 726 4.66 -27.21 -3.23
CA GLY A 726 4.90 -25.77 -3.15
C GLY A 726 5.16 -25.07 -4.50
N ALA A 727 5.14 -25.80 -5.62
CA ALA A 727 5.42 -25.23 -6.94
C ALA A 727 4.24 -24.42 -7.49
N ILE A 728 4.55 -23.37 -8.26
CA ILE A 728 3.62 -22.73 -9.19
C ILE A 728 3.84 -23.37 -10.58
N VAL A 729 2.80 -23.98 -11.13
CA VAL A 729 2.81 -24.66 -12.43
C VAL A 729 2.12 -23.79 -13.47
N LEU A 730 2.79 -23.58 -14.62
CA LEU A 730 2.27 -22.84 -15.77
C LEU A 730 1.56 -23.78 -16.75
N CYS A 731 0.33 -23.40 -17.07
CA CYS A 731 -0.54 -23.93 -18.13
C CYS A 731 -1.25 -22.72 -18.78
N HIS A 732 -2.00 -22.94 -19.86
CA HIS A 732 -2.86 -21.94 -20.49
C HIS A 732 -4.27 -22.52 -20.71
N GLU A 733 -5.34 -21.81 -20.34
CA GLU A 733 -6.70 -22.36 -20.45
C GLU A 733 -7.25 -22.40 -21.89
N THR A 734 -6.48 -21.90 -22.86
CA THR A 734 -6.83 -21.76 -24.27
C THR A 734 -6.71 -23.06 -25.07
N TYR A 735 -5.95 -24.07 -24.58
CA TYR A 735 -5.67 -25.31 -25.33
C TYR A 735 -6.51 -26.52 -24.88
N ASP A 736 -7.08 -27.26 -25.85
CA ASP A 736 -7.82 -28.51 -25.59
C ASP A 736 -6.93 -29.65 -25.05
N ASN A 737 -5.63 -29.65 -25.37
CA ASN A 737 -4.66 -30.58 -24.79
C ASN A 737 -4.52 -30.37 -23.27
N THR A 738 -4.46 -29.11 -22.82
CA THR A 738 -4.41 -28.73 -21.41
C THR A 738 -5.69 -29.13 -20.69
N ALA A 739 -6.86 -28.87 -21.30
CA ALA A 739 -8.14 -29.34 -20.76
C ALA A 739 -8.19 -30.86 -20.56
N THR A 740 -7.78 -31.61 -21.58
CA THR A 740 -7.71 -33.09 -21.54
C THR A 740 -6.73 -33.57 -20.46
N ALA A 741 -5.57 -32.93 -20.34
CA ALA A 741 -4.59 -33.24 -19.29
C ALA A 741 -5.13 -32.97 -17.88
N MET A 742 -5.88 -31.87 -17.68
CA MET A 742 -6.49 -31.53 -16.39
C MET A 742 -7.58 -32.52 -15.98
N GLU A 743 -8.42 -32.98 -16.92
CA GLU A 743 -9.42 -34.02 -16.68
C GLU A 743 -8.79 -35.33 -16.14
N ASN A 744 -7.56 -35.66 -16.57
CA ASN A 744 -6.83 -36.86 -16.17
C ASN A 744 -5.93 -36.67 -14.93
N VAL A 745 -5.19 -35.56 -14.83
CA VAL A 745 -4.18 -35.37 -13.77
C VAL A 745 -4.76 -34.90 -12.45
N LEU A 746 -5.87 -34.15 -12.44
CA LEU A 746 -6.48 -33.67 -11.20
C LEU A 746 -7.04 -34.82 -10.33
N PRO A 747 -7.80 -35.80 -10.85
CA PRO A 747 -8.18 -36.98 -10.08
C PRO A 747 -6.96 -37.79 -9.57
N TRP A 748 -5.90 -37.86 -10.38
CA TRP A 748 -4.67 -38.54 -9.99
C TRP A 748 -3.97 -37.82 -8.83
N LEU A 749 -3.76 -36.50 -8.90
CA LEU A 749 -3.18 -35.71 -7.81
C LEU A 749 -3.98 -35.86 -6.51
N LYS A 750 -5.32 -35.84 -6.61
CA LYS A 750 -6.22 -36.09 -5.47
C LYS A 750 -6.00 -37.48 -4.86
N SER A 751 -5.78 -38.51 -5.68
CA SER A 751 -5.44 -39.87 -5.21
C SER A 751 -4.07 -39.95 -4.53
N GLN A 752 -3.12 -39.09 -4.92
CA GLN A 752 -1.80 -38.97 -4.28
C GLN A 752 -1.81 -38.06 -3.03
N GLY A 753 -2.97 -37.57 -2.60
CA GLY A 753 -3.10 -36.71 -1.42
C GLY A 753 -2.68 -35.25 -1.63
N TYR A 754 -2.38 -34.83 -2.87
CA TYR A 754 -2.09 -33.44 -3.19
C TYR A 754 -3.36 -32.57 -3.12
N GLN A 755 -3.17 -31.33 -2.67
CA GLN A 755 -4.16 -30.26 -2.75
C GLN A 755 -3.78 -29.32 -3.91
N VAL A 756 -4.65 -29.18 -4.91
CA VAL A 756 -4.50 -28.11 -5.91
C VAL A 756 -5.26 -26.88 -5.39
N VAL A 757 -4.52 -25.80 -5.20
CA VAL A 757 -4.93 -24.59 -4.48
C VAL A 757 -4.59 -23.32 -5.26
N THR A 758 -5.16 -22.19 -4.87
CA THR A 758 -4.73 -20.87 -5.39
C THR A 758 -3.32 -20.52 -4.90
N ILE A 759 -2.60 -19.64 -5.61
CA ILE A 759 -1.26 -19.18 -5.18
C ILE A 759 -1.35 -18.48 -3.83
N SER A 760 -2.35 -17.62 -3.64
CA SER A 760 -2.59 -16.94 -2.36
C SER A 760 -2.88 -17.91 -1.21
N ASP A 761 -3.71 -18.93 -1.44
CA ASP A 761 -3.96 -19.97 -0.41
C ASP A 761 -2.71 -20.80 -0.10
N MET A 762 -1.88 -21.10 -1.11
CA MET A 762 -0.63 -21.86 -0.95
C MET A 762 0.37 -21.11 -0.07
N PHE A 763 0.59 -19.83 -0.32
CA PHE A 763 1.47 -18.98 0.49
C PHE A 763 0.93 -18.80 1.91
N LYS A 764 -0.37 -18.53 2.05
CA LYS A 764 -1.06 -18.40 3.33
C LYS A 764 -0.96 -19.68 4.18
N ALA A 765 -1.15 -20.85 3.57
CA ALA A 765 -1.06 -22.13 4.26
C ALA A 765 0.37 -22.47 4.75
N LYS A 766 1.41 -21.86 4.15
CA LYS A 766 2.80 -21.97 4.63
C LYS A 766 3.24 -20.79 5.50
N GLY A 767 2.33 -19.89 5.86
CA GLY A 767 2.64 -18.71 6.69
C GLY A 767 3.58 -17.71 6.00
N LYS A 768 3.52 -17.62 4.67
CA LYS A 768 4.33 -16.69 3.87
C LYS A 768 3.48 -15.54 3.34
N THR A 769 4.08 -14.35 3.30
CA THR A 769 3.50 -13.17 2.65
C THR A 769 3.95 -13.10 1.20
N LEU A 770 3.03 -12.74 0.31
CA LEU A 770 3.30 -12.34 -1.06
C LEU A 770 3.53 -10.82 -1.05
N ASN A 771 4.77 -10.39 -1.19
CA ASN A 771 5.16 -8.98 -1.20
C ASN A 771 5.14 -8.45 -2.64
N GLY A 772 4.86 -7.17 -2.81
CA GLY A 772 4.93 -6.53 -4.12
C GLY A 772 6.37 -6.42 -4.65
N GLY A 773 6.52 -6.26 -5.96
CA GLY A 773 7.81 -6.20 -6.66
C GLY A 773 8.63 -7.50 -6.66
N GLN A 774 8.32 -8.47 -5.81
CA GLN A 774 9.04 -9.74 -5.72
C GLN A 774 8.51 -10.77 -6.73
N VAL A 775 9.42 -11.51 -7.37
CA VAL A 775 9.08 -12.57 -8.34
C VAL A 775 9.05 -13.94 -7.66
N TYR A 776 7.90 -14.62 -7.73
CA TYR A 776 7.67 -15.92 -7.13
C TYR A 776 7.50 -17.03 -8.17
N THR A 777 8.16 -18.17 -7.95
CA THR A 777 7.99 -19.41 -8.74
C THR A 777 7.44 -20.57 -7.91
N ARG A 778 7.51 -20.45 -6.58
CA ARG A 778 7.12 -21.46 -5.58
C ARG A 778 6.97 -20.80 -4.21
N VAL A 779 6.28 -21.47 -3.29
CA VAL A 779 6.41 -21.20 -1.85
C VAL A 779 7.54 -22.08 -1.27
N SER A 780 8.34 -21.53 -0.35
CA SER A 780 9.50 -22.17 0.28
C SER A 780 9.39 -22.35 1.79
#